data_AF-A0AAW0RJG6-F1
#
_entry.id   AF-A0AAW0RJG6-F1
#
_cell.length_a   1.000
_cell.length_b   1.000
_cell.length_c   1.000
_cell.angle_alpha   90.00
_cell.angle_beta   90.00
_cell.angle_gamma   90.00
#
_symmetry.space_group_name_H-M   'P 1'
#
loop_
_entity.id
_entity.type
_entity.pdbx_description
1 polymer ?
#
loop_
_entity_poly.entity_id
_entity_poly.type
_entity_poly.pdbx_seq_one_letter_code
_entity_poly.pdbx_strand_id
1 'polypeptide(L)'
;MFQRIRGAIDRTIAEEQARQRGDDALMSRSASDSSRQGANAGRRPRPNNGSTDAIEPPLNPDPAVFEAAFVIDDSDEPSRAGTPKPPVPEKDGTASENSTADEGNKAADQKNGKRTSTEKPKKSASSVASSNTMAASQSGLSDLSPEIKQRLRKLEKLEATYPELLRSYRVAHKRATSIEPFEKALRENTPLTSITDPDALIEYLNQLNLRGDMVMDELKRVSAEKDEMKKKQTEAEESLTKIKNQLEEMESDGEKHTEQGADSAEVTKKEAGDDFFSYEDEIPQLQADVAAKADEIEKLKSEVAKLQSDLSAAKENSAGLAVNLEKATKELEQTRGGSDNQEKLQKNLDSRTNEVNELTEKLRMAELELKKLQDSSSKDAEASASRIKDTEASQIAAEKRAQDLDTELATARNATIVSKSLIDDLKSQVQKLDAEKSEKQTRIDELTKQANNKPFSTAAAVIQETTAKSATTSAAPGGSKKKNKKKKGKGNAAVQNAAEDDNESKTSESAKQDTGADASVLQAEIDHLKEEIKQKDLEIERLTKKRKSEEDLQDEIETLRDNLVNIGQDHVEDKEKLKSLEQEKKELKAEIEEARAKLHSSTSDSNKADKIQGEMDALQKDHNGLLEKISTLQSDLGAAQQLAQSRFKDLSELKEVLQKAQPELQSLRKETASLKTTKEELASKVKELTEMEKKEKELKKEVASAQQLAADRAAEIKSLKEKLSQEVSAKQKLEEGQHVSGRELRRAEASKIELSAKAEKAEAELQKLLEEAKKLRPRVKELEEQMHKLKREKSAAQEEGEFKSQQYINAQALLSSMRDQTLEMSVQLKESKSQAEAVEEELAEVQKLLQERTREAETMRRLLSDVDERADGKVREMRTRMEAAIEERERIEDESSTLARKRSREVEELKQKLRELEREMKNLTQERDDLDEKSREWRRRRDELEAIEERASAEAEEMRATSSQLRSALDASENQVRDGEKQRADLRKMLDDSRQRYEKIAKDLKAAQSKLLSSPSRTSVDSNRSGSMNGSGGGADTVYLKTILLQFLEQKDGRLRAQLVPVLGKLLKFDKSEEEKWSKAVQHLEVR
;
A
#
# COMPACT_ATOMS: atom_id res chain seq x y z
N MET A 1 -8.76 -7.25 -53.73
CA MET A 1 -8.41 -8.61 -54.22
C MET A 1 -7.76 -8.60 -55.60
N PHE A 2 -8.40 -8.05 -56.65
CA PHE A 2 -7.95 -8.15 -58.06
C PHE A 2 -6.45 -7.95 -58.36
N GLN A 3 -5.74 -7.03 -57.69
CA GLN A 3 -4.29 -6.87 -57.87
C GLN A 3 -3.48 -8.14 -57.49
N ARG A 4 -3.89 -8.90 -56.46
CA ARG A 4 -3.24 -10.18 -56.11
C ARG A 4 -3.53 -11.27 -57.14
N ILE A 5 -4.74 -11.24 -57.74
CA ILE A 5 -5.12 -12.17 -58.82
C ILE A 5 -4.29 -11.86 -60.07
N ARG A 6 -4.13 -10.58 -60.44
CA ARG A 6 -3.29 -10.17 -61.57
C ARG A 6 -1.83 -10.61 -61.37
N GLY A 7 -1.24 -10.30 -60.21
CA GLY A 7 0.13 -10.73 -59.89
C GLY A 7 0.32 -12.25 -59.76
N ALA A 8 -0.75 -13.04 -59.57
CA ALA A 8 -0.68 -14.50 -59.65
C ALA A 8 -0.73 -15.00 -61.11
N ILE A 9 -1.57 -14.37 -61.95
CA ILE A 9 -1.67 -14.65 -63.40
C ILE A 9 -0.35 -14.29 -64.10
N ASP A 10 0.18 -13.09 -63.86
CA ASP A 10 1.44 -12.63 -64.46
C ASP A 10 2.62 -13.56 -64.07
N ARG A 11 2.58 -14.13 -62.86
CA ARG A 11 3.58 -15.08 -62.35
C ARG A 11 3.44 -16.49 -62.92
N THR A 12 2.22 -16.96 -63.17
CA THR A 12 1.99 -18.25 -63.86
C THR A 12 2.35 -18.15 -65.34
N ILE A 13 2.03 -17.03 -66.01
CA ILE A 13 2.48 -16.76 -67.39
C ILE A 13 4.02 -16.76 -67.48
N ALA A 14 4.72 -16.16 -66.51
CA ALA A 14 6.18 -16.20 -66.47
C ALA A 14 6.74 -17.61 -66.24
N GLU A 15 6.12 -18.42 -65.38
CA GLU A 15 6.54 -19.82 -65.17
C GLU A 15 6.27 -20.70 -66.40
N GLU A 16 5.14 -20.50 -67.08
CA GLU A 16 4.76 -21.27 -68.26
C GLU A 16 5.61 -20.90 -69.49
N GLN A 17 5.97 -19.61 -69.65
CA GLN A 17 6.99 -19.17 -70.61
C GLN A 17 8.39 -19.72 -70.30
N ALA A 18 8.74 -19.92 -69.02
CA ALA A 18 10.00 -20.57 -68.66
C ALA A 18 10.00 -22.07 -69.01
N ARG A 19 8.86 -22.77 -68.83
CA ARG A 19 8.72 -24.18 -69.23
C ARG A 19 8.80 -24.36 -70.75
N GLN A 20 8.16 -23.49 -71.54
CA GLN A 20 8.25 -23.50 -73.01
C GLN A 20 9.65 -23.16 -73.58
N ARG A 21 10.64 -22.84 -72.72
CA ARG A 21 12.05 -22.65 -73.11
C ARG A 21 12.95 -23.84 -72.73
N GLY A 22 12.41 -24.91 -72.14
CA GLY A 22 13.19 -26.05 -71.66
C GLY A 22 13.33 -27.24 -72.62
N ASP A 23 12.38 -27.44 -73.54
CA ASP A 23 12.31 -28.63 -74.39
C ASP A 23 13.15 -28.51 -75.68
N ASP A 24 14.48 -28.56 -75.57
CA ASP A 24 15.35 -28.81 -76.75
C ASP A 24 16.73 -29.44 -76.39
N ALA A 25 16.70 -30.64 -75.78
CA ALA A 25 17.89 -31.49 -75.63
C ALA A 25 17.51 -32.99 -75.58
N LEU A 26 18.26 -33.84 -76.29
CA LEU A 26 17.88 -35.24 -76.55
C LEU A 26 18.20 -36.24 -75.44
N MET A 27 17.36 -37.26 -75.32
CA MET A 27 17.54 -38.40 -74.42
C MET A 27 18.65 -39.35 -74.87
N SER A 28 19.30 -40.02 -73.92
CA SER A 28 19.74 -41.41 -74.09
C SER A 28 19.59 -42.18 -72.77
N ARG A 29 19.43 -43.51 -72.85
CA ARG A 29 19.15 -44.41 -71.72
C ARG A 29 20.28 -45.44 -71.58
N SER A 30 20.63 -45.81 -70.35
CA SER A 30 20.76 -47.23 -69.94
C SER A 30 20.81 -47.36 -68.41
N ALA A 31 20.84 -48.59 -67.91
CA ALA A 31 20.82 -48.95 -66.48
C ALA A 31 21.87 -50.05 -66.15
N SER A 32 21.86 -50.52 -64.89
CA SER A 32 22.51 -51.73 -64.32
C SER A 32 23.79 -51.51 -63.46
N ASP A 33 23.59 -51.51 -62.14
CA ASP A 33 24.07 -52.52 -61.15
C ASP A 33 25.58 -52.94 -61.03
N SER A 34 25.89 -53.65 -59.93
CA SER A 34 27.11 -54.41 -59.58
C SER A 34 28.32 -53.73 -58.91
N SER A 35 28.21 -53.60 -57.58
CA SER A 35 29.19 -54.08 -56.56
C SER A 35 30.70 -54.28 -56.89
N ARG A 36 31.57 -53.56 -56.14
CA ARG A 36 32.94 -53.90 -55.63
C ARG A 36 34.01 -54.33 -56.67
N GLN A 37 35.22 -53.76 -56.74
CA GLN A 37 36.30 -53.81 -55.71
C GLN A 37 37.60 -53.15 -56.25
N GLY A 38 38.44 -52.49 -55.41
CA GLY A 38 39.90 -52.40 -55.66
C GLY A 38 40.53 -51.06 -56.15
N ALA A 39 41.07 -50.31 -55.19
CA ALA A 39 42.40 -49.66 -55.21
C ALA A 39 42.87 -48.63 -56.29
N ASN A 40 42.88 -47.35 -55.85
CA ASN A 40 44.07 -46.47 -55.76
C ASN A 40 44.33 -45.35 -56.82
N ALA A 41 45.05 -44.31 -56.34
CA ALA A 41 45.68 -43.15 -57.02
C ALA A 41 44.81 -42.13 -57.79
N GLY A 42 44.77 -40.87 -57.32
CA GLY A 42 44.15 -39.77 -58.09
C GLY A 42 43.72 -38.50 -57.32
N ARG A 43 44.53 -37.96 -56.39
CA ARG A 43 44.14 -36.77 -55.59
C ARG A 43 44.03 -35.48 -56.42
N ARG A 44 42.81 -35.05 -56.77
CA ARG A 44 42.41 -33.64 -56.96
C ARG A 44 40.95 -33.42 -56.48
N PRO A 45 40.69 -32.54 -55.49
CA PRO A 45 39.33 -32.26 -55.04
C PRO A 45 38.58 -31.34 -56.02
N ARG A 46 37.24 -31.46 -56.05
CA ARG A 46 36.34 -30.48 -56.68
C ARG A 46 36.19 -29.25 -55.78
N PRO A 47 35.89 -28.06 -56.33
CA PRO A 47 35.38 -26.96 -55.52
C PRO A 47 33.99 -27.33 -54.99
N ASN A 48 33.75 -27.06 -53.71
CA ASN A 48 32.42 -27.06 -53.11
C ASN A 48 32.20 -25.70 -52.44
N ASN A 49 30.99 -25.15 -52.53
CA ASN A 49 30.68 -23.85 -51.93
C ASN A 49 30.55 -23.98 -50.41
N GLY A 50 31.62 -23.68 -49.68
CA GLY A 50 31.60 -23.37 -48.25
C GLY A 50 31.60 -21.85 -48.06
N SER A 51 30.74 -21.33 -47.18
CA SER A 51 30.59 -19.89 -46.94
C SER A 51 31.57 -19.38 -45.89
N THR A 52 32.61 -18.67 -46.33
CA THR A 52 33.38 -17.70 -45.54
C THR A 52 33.55 -16.43 -46.39
N ASP A 53 33.71 -15.21 -45.87
CA ASP A 53 33.86 -14.78 -44.47
C ASP A 53 32.89 -13.63 -44.15
N ALA A 54 32.35 -13.62 -42.94
CA ALA A 54 31.90 -12.38 -42.30
C ALA A 54 33.09 -11.84 -41.50
N ILE A 55 33.40 -10.55 -41.64
CA ILE A 55 34.54 -9.95 -40.95
C ILE A 55 34.25 -9.88 -39.44
N GLU A 56 34.84 -10.80 -38.68
CA GLU A 56 34.94 -10.68 -37.23
C GLU A 56 35.87 -9.49 -36.86
N PRO A 57 35.65 -8.83 -35.70
CA PRO A 57 36.62 -7.87 -35.19
C PRO A 57 37.95 -8.57 -34.90
N PRO A 58 39.10 -7.87 -34.97
CA PRO A 58 40.39 -8.48 -34.72
C PRO A 58 40.45 -9.06 -33.31
N LEU A 59 40.73 -10.36 -33.20
CA LEU A 59 41.08 -10.96 -31.92
C LEU A 59 42.31 -10.24 -31.37
N ASN A 60 42.25 -9.85 -30.09
CA ASN A 60 43.43 -9.33 -29.40
C ASN A 60 44.55 -10.39 -29.44
N PRO A 61 45.81 -10.01 -29.69
CA PRO A 61 46.93 -10.93 -29.52
C PRO A 61 47.03 -11.32 -28.04
N ASP A 62 47.23 -12.62 -27.79
CA ASP A 62 47.30 -13.19 -26.44
C ASP A 62 48.37 -12.47 -25.58
N PRO A 63 48.00 -11.83 -24.45
CA PRO A 63 48.94 -11.16 -23.56
C PRO A 63 50.07 -12.06 -23.03
N ALA A 64 49.85 -13.38 -22.93
CA ALA A 64 50.85 -14.32 -22.44
C ALA A 64 52.15 -14.31 -23.28
N VAL A 65 52.06 -13.93 -24.57
CA VAL A 65 53.21 -13.82 -25.49
C VAL A 65 54.17 -12.69 -25.08
N PHE A 66 53.70 -11.69 -24.32
CA PHE A 66 54.52 -10.57 -23.86
C PHE A 66 55.03 -10.70 -22.42
N GLU A 67 54.41 -11.50 -21.55
CA GLU A 67 54.91 -11.70 -20.17
C GLU A 67 56.28 -12.39 -20.15
N ALA A 68 56.46 -13.42 -20.99
CA ALA A 68 57.70 -14.22 -21.08
C ALA A 68 58.95 -13.42 -21.51
N ALA A 69 58.79 -12.17 -21.97
CA ALA A 69 59.88 -11.30 -22.42
C ALA A 69 60.20 -10.14 -21.45
N PHE A 70 59.44 -9.97 -20.36
CA PHE A 70 59.59 -8.82 -19.44
C PHE A 70 59.69 -9.18 -17.95
N VAL A 71 59.80 -10.47 -17.61
CA VAL A 71 60.29 -10.92 -16.29
C VAL A 71 61.81 -10.72 -16.25
N ILE A 72 62.23 -9.48 -16.02
CA ILE A 72 63.60 -9.18 -15.59
C ILE A 72 63.61 -9.28 -14.06
N ASP A 73 64.42 -10.21 -13.56
CA ASP A 73 64.62 -10.48 -12.14
C ASP A 73 65.56 -9.41 -11.56
N ASP A 74 64.97 -8.39 -10.94
CA ASP A 74 65.66 -7.16 -10.50
C ASP A 74 66.34 -7.41 -9.14
N SER A 75 67.46 -8.14 -9.15
CA SER A 75 68.24 -8.56 -7.97
C SER A 75 69.74 -8.67 -8.25
N ASP A 76 70.30 -7.61 -8.83
CA ASP A 76 71.73 -7.29 -8.83
C ASP A 76 72.27 -7.12 -7.38
N GLU A 77 73.53 -7.33 -7.02
CA GLU A 77 74.81 -7.50 -7.76
C GLU A 77 75.83 -8.16 -6.77
N PRO A 78 77.15 -8.34 -7.04
CA PRO A 78 77.87 -8.52 -8.31
C PRO A 78 78.85 -9.73 -8.30
N SER A 79 79.34 -10.20 -9.48
CA SER A 79 80.80 -10.28 -9.79
C SER A 79 81.19 -11.07 -11.06
N ARG A 80 81.66 -10.32 -12.06
CA ARG A 80 82.91 -10.53 -12.85
C ARG A 80 83.33 -11.95 -13.31
N ALA A 81 83.18 -12.13 -14.63
CA ALA A 81 84.27 -12.27 -15.62
C ALA A 81 84.88 -13.65 -15.96
N GLY A 82 85.17 -13.84 -17.26
CA GLY A 82 86.35 -14.59 -17.72
C GLY A 82 86.12 -15.73 -18.73
N THR A 83 86.13 -15.44 -20.03
CA THR A 83 86.66 -16.40 -21.03
C THR A 83 88.20 -16.45 -20.88
N PRO A 84 88.86 -17.64 -20.85
CA PRO A 84 89.15 -18.32 -22.11
C PRO A 84 89.26 -19.88 -22.12
N LYS A 85 89.17 -20.41 -23.34
CA LYS A 85 89.57 -21.73 -23.92
C LYS A 85 91.07 -22.07 -23.67
N PRO A 86 91.58 -23.35 -23.64
CA PRO A 86 91.11 -24.62 -24.24
C PRO A 86 91.08 -25.86 -23.25
N PRO A 87 91.48 -27.15 -23.51
CA PRO A 87 90.62 -28.32 -23.15
C PRO A 87 91.27 -29.60 -22.48
N VAL A 88 90.45 -30.64 -22.23
CA VAL A 88 90.81 -32.10 -21.98
C VAL A 88 91.50 -32.43 -20.62
N PRO A 89 91.34 -33.63 -19.98
CA PRO A 89 90.15 -34.48 -19.71
C PRO A 89 89.96 -34.92 -18.22
N GLU A 90 88.89 -35.69 -17.96
CA GLU A 90 88.71 -36.78 -16.95
C GLU A 90 88.76 -36.59 -15.40
N LYS A 91 87.71 -37.19 -14.78
CA LYS A 91 87.59 -37.90 -13.49
C LYS A 91 87.53 -37.19 -12.11
N ASP A 92 86.50 -37.61 -11.37
CA ASP A 92 86.38 -37.99 -9.94
C ASP A 92 86.91 -37.07 -8.80
N GLY A 93 86.12 -36.90 -7.71
CA GLY A 93 86.66 -36.37 -6.44
C GLY A 93 85.73 -35.55 -5.52
N THR A 94 84.65 -36.15 -5.03
CA THR A 94 83.86 -35.85 -3.80
C THR A 94 84.33 -34.80 -2.74
N ALA A 95 83.34 -34.15 -2.08
CA ALA A 95 83.32 -33.70 -0.66
C ALA A 95 84.16 -32.46 -0.24
N SER A 96 83.82 -31.67 0.80
CA SER A 96 82.52 -31.38 1.47
C SER A 96 82.58 -30.07 2.30
N GLU A 97 81.40 -29.47 2.57
CA GLU A 97 80.98 -28.75 3.81
C GLU A 97 81.71 -27.52 4.44
N ASN A 98 80.88 -26.55 4.85
CA ASN A 98 80.89 -25.78 6.13
C ASN A 98 81.96 -24.69 6.42
N SER A 99 81.69 -23.59 7.18
CA SER A 99 80.41 -23.04 7.71
C SER A 99 80.52 -21.61 8.31
N THR A 100 79.36 -21.00 8.62
CA THR A 100 79.02 -20.11 9.78
C THR A 100 79.55 -18.66 9.96
N ALA A 101 78.58 -17.72 10.07
CA ALA A 101 78.43 -16.60 11.05
C ALA A 101 79.38 -15.35 10.97
N ASP A 102 79.10 -14.16 11.55
CA ASP A 102 78.00 -13.71 12.46
C ASP A 102 77.69 -12.16 12.43
N GLU A 103 76.69 -11.71 13.22
CA GLU A 103 76.17 -10.36 13.66
C GLU A 103 76.84 -8.98 13.31
N GLY A 104 76.11 -7.84 13.47
CA GLY A 104 76.65 -6.47 13.15
C GLY A 104 76.08 -5.13 13.74
N ASN A 105 74.77 -4.92 13.96
CA ASN A 105 74.16 -3.83 14.82
C ASN A 105 74.19 -2.28 14.43
N LYS A 106 72.98 -1.66 14.33
CA LYS A 106 72.50 -0.29 14.77
C LYS A 106 72.97 1.11 14.23
N ALA A 107 71.96 1.88 13.74
CA ALA A 107 71.41 3.18 14.24
C ALA A 107 71.86 4.62 13.76
N ALA A 108 70.87 5.37 13.21
CA ALA A 108 70.48 6.81 13.40
C ALA A 108 71.42 7.98 12.94
N ASP A 109 71.00 9.25 12.71
CA ASP A 109 69.70 9.96 12.91
C ASP A 109 69.45 11.21 11.96
N GLN A 110 68.18 11.66 11.88
CA GLN A 110 67.56 12.99 11.54
C GLN A 110 68.05 14.01 10.45
N LYS A 111 67.08 14.40 9.57
CA LYS A 111 66.54 15.76 9.15
C LYS A 111 67.47 16.98 8.85
N ASN A 112 67.10 18.01 8.06
CA ASN A 112 66.11 18.25 6.96
C ASN A 112 66.20 19.71 6.39
N GLY A 113 66.29 19.90 5.06
CA GLY A 113 65.86 21.14 4.35
C GLY A 113 66.87 22.32 4.19
N LYS A 114 66.61 23.39 3.41
CA LYS A 114 65.58 23.68 2.36
C LYS A 114 65.85 25.01 1.58
N ARG A 115 65.56 25.03 0.26
CA ARG A 115 65.20 26.20 -0.63
C ARG A 115 66.25 27.20 -1.21
N THR A 116 66.24 27.33 -2.56
CA THR A 116 66.26 28.56 -3.44
C THR A 116 67.30 29.70 -3.29
N SER A 117 67.77 30.43 -4.33
CA SER A 117 67.65 30.36 -5.82
C SER A 117 68.50 31.44 -6.52
N THR A 118 68.87 31.25 -7.81
CA THR A 118 69.44 32.25 -8.78
C THR A 118 70.81 32.89 -8.42
N GLU A 119 71.66 33.44 -9.31
CA GLU A 119 71.55 33.85 -10.74
C GLU A 119 72.88 33.67 -11.55
N LYS A 120 73.06 34.35 -12.70
CA LYS A 120 74.20 34.28 -13.67
C LYS A 120 74.96 35.65 -13.70
N PRO A 121 76.25 35.79 -14.18
CA PRO A 121 76.60 35.67 -15.62
C PRO A 121 78.09 35.41 -16.03
N LYS A 122 78.35 35.52 -17.36
CA LYS A 122 79.61 35.51 -18.15
C LYS A 122 80.66 36.52 -17.63
N LYS A 123 82.00 36.37 -17.76
CA LYS A 123 82.91 36.41 -18.97
C LYS A 123 84.39 36.17 -18.52
N SER A 124 85.47 36.11 -19.35
CA SER A 124 85.77 35.42 -20.63
C SER A 124 87.21 35.71 -21.17
N ALA A 125 87.88 34.70 -21.75
CA ALA A 125 88.94 34.74 -22.82
C ALA A 125 90.47 34.90 -22.52
N SER A 126 91.26 33.96 -23.09
CA SER A 126 92.71 33.98 -23.40
C SER A 126 93.71 33.93 -22.22
N SER A 127 94.96 33.41 -22.32
CA SER A 127 95.81 33.06 -23.49
C SER A 127 96.94 32.04 -23.14
N VAL A 128 97.65 31.50 -24.16
CA VAL A 128 99.06 30.97 -24.14
C VAL A 128 99.41 29.75 -23.22
N ALA A 129 100.32 28.82 -23.55
CA ALA A 129 100.81 28.21 -24.82
C ALA A 129 101.68 26.95 -24.50
N SER A 130 101.88 26.06 -25.50
CA SER A 130 102.88 24.95 -25.54
C SER A 130 102.73 23.82 -24.50
N SER A 131 102.73 22.52 -24.84
CA SER A 131 102.97 21.77 -26.11
C SER A 131 102.33 20.35 -25.99
N ASN A 132 102.52 19.29 -26.81
CA ASN A 132 103.50 18.99 -27.86
C ASN A 132 103.03 17.87 -28.85
N THR A 133 103.97 17.36 -29.66
CA THR A 133 104.00 16.12 -30.48
C THR A 133 103.30 14.87 -29.90
N MET A 134 102.67 13.96 -30.67
CA MET A 134 102.47 13.80 -32.13
C MET A 134 100.96 13.48 -32.37
N ALA A 135 100.24 13.95 -33.42
CA ALA A 135 100.42 13.77 -34.87
C ALA A 135 100.41 12.29 -35.33
N ALA A 136 99.54 11.84 -36.24
CA ALA A 136 98.29 12.35 -36.82
C ALA A 136 97.50 11.11 -37.36
N SER A 137 96.25 11.13 -37.83
CA SER A 137 95.25 12.17 -38.19
C SER A 137 93.83 11.53 -38.09
N GLN A 138 92.68 12.14 -38.42
CA GLN A 138 92.37 13.46 -38.97
C GLN A 138 91.11 14.06 -38.29
N SER A 139 89.94 14.04 -38.93
CA SER A 139 88.68 14.64 -38.44
C SER A 139 87.46 14.16 -39.24
N GLY A 140 86.27 14.17 -38.62
CA GLY A 140 85.03 13.73 -39.27
C GLY A 140 83.73 14.15 -38.57
N LEU A 141 83.73 15.28 -37.83
CA LEU A 141 82.64 15.66 -36.92
C LEU A 141 81.79 16.84 -37.44
N SER A 142 81.42 16.82 -38.72
CA SER A 142 80.58 17.85 -39.32
C SER A 142 79.85 17.41 -40.60
N ASP A 143 78.89 16.47 -40.50
CA ASP A 143 77.68 16.50 -41.36
C ASP A 143 76.54 15.55 -40.93
N LEU A 144 76.12 15.65 -39.66
CA LEU A 144 74.77 15.21 -39.30
C LEU A 144 73.76 16.23 -39.85
N SER A 145 73.11 15.89 -40.97
CA SER A 145 72.06 16.67 -41.63
C SER A 145 71.04 17.26 -40.64
N PRO A 146 70.46 18.45 -40.91
CA PRO A 146 69.40 19.03 -40.06
C PRO A 146 68.23 18.07 -39.87
N GLU A 147 67.95 17.21 -40.85
CA GLU A 147 66.91 16.19 -40.75
C GLU A 147 67.26 15.11 -39.72
N ILE A 148 68.52 14.66 -39.67
CA ILE A 148 68.98 13.66 -38.67
C ILE A 148 68.95 14.28 -37.27
N LYS A 149 69.37 15.54 -37.11
CA LYS A 149 69.24 16.29 -35.84
C LYS A 149 67.77 16.47 -35.42
N GLN A 150 66.85 16.63 -36.38
CA GLN A 150 65.42 16.71 -36.11
C GLN A 150 64.79 15.34 -35.80
N ARG A 151 65.29 14.25 -36.40
CA ARG A 151 64.94 12.86 -36.06
C ARG A 151 65.43 12.51 -34.66
N LEU A 152 66.67 12.84 -34.29
CA LEU A 152 67.21 12.67 -32.93
C LEU A 152 66.38 13.41 -31.88
N ARG A 153 66.01 14.68 -32.12
CA ARG A 153 65.09 15.44 -31.24
C ARG A 153 63.64 14.94 -31.21
N LYS A 154 63.24 14.06 -32.14
CA LYS A 154 61.97 13.33 -32.06
C LYS A 154 62.15 12.04 -31.26
N LEU A 155 63.29 11.36 -31.42
CA LEU A 155 63.68 10.16 -30.68
C LEU A 155 63.80 10.47 -29.18
N GLU A 156 64.56 11.51 -28.81
CA GLU A 156 64.70 12.07 -27.45
C GLU A 156 63.34 12.40 -26.78
N LYS A 157 62.35 12.84 -27.57
CA LYS A 157 60.98 13.11 -27.10
C LYS A 157 60.13 11.84 -26.96
N LEU A 158 60.35 10.85 -27.83
CA LEU A 158 59.70 9.54 -27.72
C LEU A 158 60.28 8.77 -26.53
N GLU A 159 61.60 8.81 -26.31
CA GLU A 159 62.27 8.28 -25.11
C GLU A 159 61.76 8.92 -23.82
N ALA A 160 61.51 10.24 -23.82
CA ALA A 160 60.91 10.93 -22.67
C ALA A 160 59.44 10.53 -22.41
N THR A 161 58.64 10.26 -23.44
CA THR A 161 57.21 9.90 -23.31
C THR A 161 56.98 8.39 -23.18
N TYR A 162 57.94 7.55 -23.58
CA TYR A 162 57.82 6.09 -23.54
C TYR A 162 57.63 5.51 -22.13
N PRO A 163 58.32 5.98 -21.07
CA PRO A 163 58.02 5.58 -19.69
C PRO A 163 56.59 5.92 -19.24
N GLU A 164 56.04 7.07 -19.67
CA GLU A 164 54.65 7.47 -19.38
C GLU A 164 53.64 6.63 -20.18
N LEU A 165 53.97 6.29 -21.43
CA LEU A 165 53.18 5.39 -22.26
C LEU A 165 53.20 3.95 -21.71
N LEU A 166 54.35 3.44 -21.26
CA LEU A 166 54.44 2.16 -20.56
C LEU A 166 53.69 2.18 -19.23
N ARG A 167 53.76 3.28 -18.46
CA ARG A 167 53.02 3.41 -17.20
C ARG A 167 51.50 3.42 -17.43
N SER A 168 51.03 4.18 -18.42
CA SER A 168 49.60 4.24 -18.77
C SER A 168 49.12 2.92 -19.38
N TYR A 169 49.91 2.27 -20.24
CA TYR A 169 49.64 0.91 -20.73
C TYR A 169 49.53 -0.09 -19.58
N ARG A 170 50.50 -0.13 -18.65
CA ARG A 170 50.47 -1.03 -17.47
C ARG A 170 49.24 -0.77 -16.58
N VAL A 171 48.80 0.48 -16.44
CA VAL A 171 47.57 0.82 -15.69
C VAL A 171 46.30 0.43 -16.45
N ALA A 172 46.25 0.63 -17.77
CA ALA A 172 45.14 0.21 -18.62
C ALA A 172 45.01 -1.33 -18.67
N HIS A 173 46.12 -2.04 -18.84
CA HIS A 173 46.18 -3.50 -18.84
C HIS A 173 45.72 -4.09 -17.49
N LYS A 174 46.20 -3.55 -16.37
CA LYS A 174 45.73 -3.95 -15.03
C LYS A 174 44.25 -3.67 -14.78
N ARG A 175 43.65 -2.68 -15.46
CA ARG A 175 42.20 -2.46 -15.44
C ARG A 175 41.49 -3.50 -16.31
N ALA A 176 41.94 -3.74 -17.53
CA ALA A 176 41.36 -4.74 -18.43
C ALA A 176 41.34 -6.15 -17.80
N THR A 177 42.46 -6.62 -17.24
CA THR A 177 42.52 -7.93 -16.57
C THR A 177 41.71 -8.00 -15.27
N SER A 178 41.34 -6.87 -14.67
CA SER A 178 40.40 -6.83 -13.54
C SER A 178 38.92 -6.78 -13.95
N ILE A 179 38.63 -6.40 -15.19
CA ILE A 179 37.26 -6.29 -15.74
C ILE A 179 36.75 -7.65 -16.22
N GLU A 180 37.58 -8.46 -16.86
CA GLU A 180 37.17 -9.75 -17.43
C GLU A 180 36.58 -10.75 -16.39
N PRO A 181 37.14 -10.93 -15.18
CA PRO A 181 36.50 -11.74 -14.14
C PRO A 181 35.15 -11.18 -13.67
N PHE A 182 34.97 -9.85 -13.70
CA PHE A 182 33.74 -9.18 -13.29
C PHE A 182 32.65 -9.27 -14.37
N GLU A 183 33.00 -9.12 -15.65
CA GLU A 183 32.07 -9.40 -16.75
C GLU A 183 31.65 -10.87 -16.80
N LYS A 184 32.56 -11.80 -16.48
CA LYS A 184 32.22 -13.21 -16.34
C LYS A 184 31.20 -13.43 -15.22
N ALA A 185 31.46 -12.87 -14.03
CA ALA A 185 30.52 -12.97 -12.90
C ALA A 185 29.15 -12.34 -13.22
N LEU A 186 29.11 -11.22 -13.96
CA LEU A 186 27.87 -10.61 -14.47
C LEU A 186 27.11 -11.57 -15.39
N ARG A 187 27.77 -12.15 -16.40
CA ARG A 187 27.16 -13.12 -17.35
C ARG A 187 26.64 -14.39 -16.66
N GLU A 188 27.26 -14.80 -15.57
CA GLU A 188 26.88 -16.01 -14.82
C GLU A 188 25.73 -15.78 -13.83
N ASN A 189 25.54 -14.56 -13.32
CA ASN A 189 24.57 -14.25 -12.26
C ASN A 189 23.44 -13.28 -12.70
N THR A 190 23.52 -12.70 -13.89
CA THR A 190 22.56 -11.71 -14.41
C THR A 190 22.39 -11.86 -15.94
N PRO A 191 21.34 -11.30 -16.56
CA PRO A 191 21.20 -11.26 -18.02
C PRO A 191 22.22 -10.38 -18.76
N LEU A 192 23.18 -9.77 -18.06
CA LEU A 192 24.01 -8.67 -18.55
C LEU A 192 25.30 -9.21 -19.18
N THR A 193 25.55 -8.83 -20.43
CA THR A 193 26.67 -9.37 -21.23
C THR A 193 27.96 -8.57 -21.15
N SER A 194 27.95 -7.33 -20.68
CA SER A 194 29.14 -6.48 -20.53
C SER A 194 28.88 -5.31 -19.57
N ILE A 195 29.94 -4.71 -19.03
CA ILE A 195 29.86 -3.44 -18.28
C ILE A 195 29.73 -2.20 -19.17
N THR A 196 29.74 -2.33 -20.51
CA THR A 196 29.63 -1.19 -21.43
C THR A 196 28.24 -0.56 -21.48
N ASP A 197 27.21 -1.28 -21.02
CA ASP A 197 25.82 -0.80 -20.97
C ASP A 197 25.35 -0.70 -19.49
N PRO A 198 25.45 0.49 -18.86
CA PRO A 198 24.98 0.69 -17.49
C PRO A 198 23.45 0.81 -17.39
N ASP A 199 22.76 1.16 -18.47
CA ASP A 199 21.31 1.35 -18.46
C ASP A 199 20.60 -0.02 -18.39
N ALA A 200 21.13 -1.04 -19.05
CA ALA A 200 20.68 -2.42 -18.91
C ALA A 200 20.84 -2.94 -17.47
N LEU A 201 21.92 -2.58 -16.77
CA LEU A 201 22.12 -2.92 -15.34
C LEU A 201 21.10 -2.22 -14.45
N ILE A 202 20.81 -0.94 -14.72
CA ILE A 202 19.79 -0.17 -14.00
C ILE A 202 18.40 -0.78 -14.24
N GLU A 203 18.08 -1.19 -15.48
CA GLU A 203 16.80 -1.85 -15.77
C GLU A 203 16.69 -3.20 -15.05
N TYR A 204 17.74 -4.04 -15.07
CA TYR A 204 17.74 -5.31 -14.33
C TYR A 204 17.53 -5.12 -12.82
N LEU A 205 18.19 -4.13 -12.21
CA LEU A 205 17.99 -3.82 -10.79
C LEU A 205 16.57 -3.30 -10.51
N ASN A 206 15.98 -2.50 -11.39
CA ASN A 206 14.59 -2.05 -11.27
C ASN A 206 13.59 -3.20 -11.44
N GLN A 207 13.83 -4.13 -12.37
CA GLN A 207 13.02 -5.34 -12.55
C GLN A 207 13.15 -6.28 -11.33
N LEU A 208 14.33 -6.38 -10.73
CA LEU A 208 14.58 -7.15 -9.51
C LEU A 208 13.85 -6.55 -8.29
N ASN A 209 13.93 -5.22 -8.11
CA ASN A 209 13.19 -4.51 -7.07
C ASN A 209 11.69 -4.69 -7.24
N LEU A 210 11.16 -4.50 -8.46
CA LEU A 210 9.74 -4.72 -8.76
C LEU A 210 9.29 -6.16 -8.49
N ARG A 211 10.14 -7.16 -8.77
CA ARG A 211 9.90 -8.56 -8.35
C ARG A 211 9.89 -8.72 -6.83
N GLY A 212 10.80 -8.05 -6.12
CA GLY A 212 10.83 -8.02 -4.66
C GLY A 212 9.54 -7.44 -4.07
N ASP A 213 9.09 -6.30 -4.58
CA ASP A 213 7.83 -5.66 -4.17
C ASP A 213 6.62 -6.54 -4.47
N MET A 214 6.55 -7.13 -5.67
CA MET A 214 5.49 -8.08 -6.03
C MET A 214 5.48 -9.32 -5.12
N VAL A 215 6.62 -9.93 -4.84
CA VAL A 215 6.72 -11.09 -3.92
C VAL A 215 6.37 -10.68 -2.49
N MET A 216 6.71 -9.47 -2.05
CA MET A 216 6.31 -8.95 -0.74
C MET A 216 4.81 -8.67 -0.66
N ASP A 217 4.17 -8.18 -1.72
CA ASP A 217 2.72 -7.98 -1.78
C ASP A 217 1.95 -9.30 -1.91
N GLU A 218 2.46 -10.27 -2.67
CA GLU A 218 1.96 -11.64 -2.68
C GLU A 218 2.10 -12.29 -1.29
N LEU A 219 3.23 -12.10 -0.59
CA LEU A 219 3.44 -12.66 0.75
C LEU A 219 2.55 -11.98 1.80
N LYS A 220 2.32 -10.67 1.73
CA LYS A 220 1.30 -9.96 2.54
C LYS A 220 -0.10 -10.52 2.27
N ARG A 221 -0.47 -10.66 0.99
CA ARG A 221 -1.77 -11.19 0.57
C ARG A 221 -1.98 -12.63 1.02
N VAL A 222 -1.02 -13.52 0.78
CA VAL A 222 -1.08 -14.93 1.20
C VAL A 222 -1.08 -15.05 2.73
N SER A 223 -0.41 -14.14 3.45
CA SER A 223 -0.51 -14.09 4.92
C SER A 223 -1.92 -13.68 5.38
N ALA A 224 -2.52 -12.67 4.75
CA ALA A 224 -3.89 -12.25 5.04
C ALA A 224 -4.93 -13.34 4.68
N GLU A 225 -4.80 -13.97 3.50
CA GLU A 225 -5.65 -15.10 3.09
C GLU A 225 -5.47 -16.31 4.04
N LYS A 226 -4.24 -16.58 4.51
CA LYS A 226 -3.95 -17.63 5.49
C LYS A 226 -4.57 -17.34 6.85
N ASP A 227 -4.54 -16.10 7.33
CA ASP A 227 -5.15 -15.72 8.60
C ASP A 227 -6.69 -15.62 8.51
N GLU A 228 -7.23 -15.25 7.35
CA GLU A 228 -8.67 -15.35 7.07
C GLU A 228 -9.14 -16.82 6.98
N MET A 229 -8.32 -17.71 6.38
CA MET A 229 -8.59 -19.15 6.36
C MET A 229 -8.48 -19.79 7.75
N LYS A 230 -7.51 -19.38 8.59
CA LYS A 230 -7.50 -19.76 10.02
C LYS A 230 -8.77 -19.30 10.73
N LYS A 231 -9.21 -18.06 10.51
CA LYS A 231 -10.42 -17.50 11.12
C LYS A 231 -11.67 -18.30 10.74
N LYS A 232 -11.80 -18.64 9.45
CA LYS A 232 -12.86 -19.54 8.94
C LYS A 232 -12.74 -20.96 9.50
N GLN A 233 -11.52 -21.47 9.71
CA GLN A 233 -11.31 -22.76 10.38
C GLN A 233 -11.75 -22.70 11.84
N THR A 234 -11.39 -21.67 12.61
CA THR A 234 -11.84 -21.53 14.01
C THR A 234 -13.35 -21.30 14.10
N GLU A 235 -13.96 -20.57 13.16
CA GLU A 235 -15.42 -20.41 13.07
C GLU A 235 -16.12 -21.73 12.72
N ALA A 236 -15.51 -22.56 11.86
CA ALA A 236 -15.98 -23.91 11.54
C ALA A 236 -15.84 -24.87 12.74
N GLU A 237 -14.70 -24.85 13.45
CA GLU A 237 -14.47 -25.62 14.67
C GLU A 237 -15.40 -25.19 15.81
N GLU A 238 -15.68 -23.89 15.95
CA GLU A 238 -16.73 -23.36 16.82
C GLU A 238 -18.13 -23.84 16.38
N SER A 239 -18.43 -23.91 15.09
CA SER A 239 -19.71 -24.42 14.61
C SER A 239 -19.87 -25.92 14.84
N LEU A 240 -18.79 -26.70 14.65
CA LEU A 240 -18.76 -28.14 14.88
C LEU A 240 -18.85 -28.46 16.38
N THR A 241 -18.20 -27.69 17.25
CA THR A 241 -18.36 -27.85 18.71
C THR A 241 -19.75 -27.42 19.17
N LYS A 242 -20.36 -26.36 18.61
CA LYS A 242 -21.77 -26.02 18.89
C LYS A 242 -22.73 -27.13 18.44
N ILE A 243 -22.56 -27.67 17.24
CA ILE A 243 -23.37 -28.78 16.72
C ILE A 243 -23.12 -30.07 17.52
N LYS A 244 -21.89 -30.36 17.94
CA LYS A 244 -21.55 -31.53 18.75
C LYS A 244 -22.10 -31.42 20.18
N ASN A 245 -22.06 -30.23 20.77
CA ASN A 245 -22.70 -29.97 22.06
C ASN A 245 -24.22 -30.10 21.95
N GLN A 246 -24.84 -29.61 20.85
CA GLN A 246 -26.27 -29.80 20.59
C GLN A 246 -26.62 -31.27 20.31
N LEU A 247 -25.72 -32.04 19.72
CA LEU A 247 -25.88 -33.49 19.53
C LEU A 247 -25.81 -34.22 20.88
N GLU A 248 -24.82 -33.90 21.72
CA GLU A 248 -24.70 -34.45 23.08
C GLU A 248 -25.87 -34.03 23.99
N GLU A 249 -26.39 -32.81 23.83
CA GLU A 249 -27.59 -32.32 24.51
C GLU A 249 -28.83 -33.11 24.05
N MET A 250 -29.03 -33.29 22.74
CA MET A 250 -30.12 -34.10 22.16
C MET A 250 -29.99 -35.61 22.46
N GLU A 251 -28.77 -36.15 22.58
CA GLU A 251 -28.54 -37.53 23.03
C GLU A 251 -28.85 -37.66 24.54
N SER A 252 -28.53 -36.64 25.35
CA SER A 252 -28.83 -36.63 26.80
C SER A 252 -30.32 -36.46 27.14
N ASP A 253 -31.10 -35.79 26.27
CA ASP A 253 -32.56 -35.80 26.32
C ASP A 253 -33.14 -37.10 25.70
N GLY A 254 -32.46 -37.67 24.70
CA GLY A 254 -32.81 -38.97 24.10
C GLY A 254 -32.75 -40.14 25.08
N GLU A 255 -31.75 -40.18 25.97
CA GLU A 255 -31.64 -41.19 27.04
C GLU A 255 -32.69 -41.07 28.16
N LYS A 256 -33.68 -40.15 28.04
CA LYS A 256 -34.77 -39.99 29.02
C LYS A 256 -36.18 -40.29 28.52
N HIS A 257 -36.37 -40.77 27.29
CA HIS A 257 -37.70 -41.15 26.80
C HIS A 257 -37.76 -42.41 25.91
N THR A 258 -37.14 -43.52 26.32
CA THR A 258 -37.40 -44.83 25.67
C THR A 258 -37.41 -46.08 26.58
N GLU A 259 -38.18 -46.07 27.67
CA GLU A 259 -38.78 -47.33 28.18
C GLU A 259 -40.26 -47.14 28.56
N GLN A 260 -41.05 -48.19 28.32
CA GLN A 260 -42.47 -48.40 28.67
C GLN A 260 -43.51 -47.50 28.01
N GLY A 261 -44.49 -48.14 27.33
CA GLY A 261 -45.86 -47.61 27.26
C GLY A 261 -46.48 -47.38 25.88
N ALA A 262 -46.61 -48.42 25.06
CA ALA A 262 -47.48 -48.39 23.88
C ALA A 262 -48.33 -49.67 23.78
N ASP A 263 -49.46 -49.70 24.50
CA ASP A 263 -50.61 -50.52 24.10
C ASP A 263 -51.92 -49.81 24.51
N SER A 264 -53.03 -50.33 24.04
CA SER A 264 -54.11 -49.55 23.42
C SER A 264 -55.32 -49.32 24.34
N ALA A 265 -55.97 -48.17 24.14
CA ALA A 265 -57.35 -47.91 24.54
C ALA A 265 -58.06 -47.23 23.34
N GLU A 266 -59.39 -47.18 23.21
CA GLU A 266 -60.44 -47.36 24.21
C GLU A 266 -61.78 -47.73 23.54
N VAL A 267 -62.56 -48.67 24.12
CA VAL A 267 -64.05 -48.61 24.11
C VAL A 267 -64.60 -49.20 25.42
N THR A 268 -65.53 -48.45 26.04
CA THR A 268 -66.41 -48.73 27.19
C THR A 268 -66.86 -50.20 27.41
N LYS A 269 -67.26 -50.67 28.62
CA LYS A 269 -68.18 -50.02 29.60
C LYS A 269 -68.24 -50.73 30.98
N LYS A 270 -68.77 -50.00 31.99
CA LYS A 270 -69.17 -50.38 33.38
C LYS A 270 -70.33 -51.42 33.44
N GLU A 271 -70.67 -52.12 34.54
CA GLU A 271 -70.09 -52.43 35.87
C GLU A 271 -70.95 -53.52 36.60
N ALA A 272 -70.37 -54.20 37.59
CA ALA A 272 -71.02 -54.89 38.74
C ALA A 272 -71.94 -56.13 38.52
N GLY A 273 -72.01 -57.00 39.54
CA GLY A 273 -72.92 -58.15 39.63
C GLY A 273 -72.35 -59.33 40.41
N ASP A 274 -72.50 -59.35 41.73
CA ASP A 274 -72.17 -60.49 42.62
C ASP A 274 -73.47 -61.12 43.16
N ASP A 275 -73.38 -62.31 43.78
CA ASP A 275 -74.46 -63.05 44.47
C ASP A 275 -75.74 -63.49 43.68
N PHE A 276 -75.72 -64.75 43.24
CA PHE A 276 -76.58 -65.86 43.72
C PHE A 276 -78.11 -65.62 43.96
N PHE A 277 -78.94 -66.48 43.33
CA PHE A 277 -80.41 -66.69 43.49
C PHE A 277 -81.40 -65.66 42.88
N SER A 278 -81.74 -65.85 41.59
CA SER A 278 -83.13 -65.79 41.10
C SER A 278 -83.28 -66.59 39.81
N TYR A 279 -84.31 -67.46 39.70
CA TYR A 279 -84.38 -68.53 38.68
C TYR A 279 -85.68 -68.50 37.84
N GLU A 280 -86.29 -67.32 37.67
CA GLU A 280 -87.61 -67.17 37.01
C GLU A 280 -87.61 -66.21 35.79
N ASP A 281 -86.57 -65.39 35.59
CA ASP A 281 -86.40 -64.51 34.41
C ASP A 281 -85.50 -65.12 33.31
N GLU A 282 -84.87 -66.28 33.54
CA GLU A 282 -83.84 -66.83 32.65
C GLU A 282 -84.35 -67.25 31.26
N ILE A 283 -85.62 -67.68 31.12
CA ILE A 283 -86.08 -68.32 29.86
C ILE A 283 -86.13 -67.33 28.67
N PRO A 284 -86.72 -66.12 28.79
CA PRO A 284 -86.64 -65.11 27.73
C PRO A 284 -85.20 -64.61 27.49
N GLN A 285 -84.39 -64.53 28.56
CA GLN A 285 -83.01 -64.05 28.47
C GLN A 285 -82.12 -65.05 27.73
N LEU A 286 -82.26 -66.35 28.00
CA LEU A 286 -81.62 -67.43 27.25
C LEU A 286 -82.08 -67.49 25.78
N GLN A 287 -83.33 -67.12 25.46
CA GLN A 287 -83.73 -66.96 24.04
C GLN A 287 -83.06 -65.77 23.37
N ALA A 288 -82.92 -64.63 24.07
CA ALA A 288 -82.18 -63.48 23.57
C ALA A 288 -80.68 -63.79 23.40
N ASP A 289 -80.08 -64.52 24.34
CA ASP A 289 -78.67 -64.94 24.28
C ASP A 289 -78.44 -65.99 23.19
N VAL A 290 -79.35 -66.94 22.98
CA VAL A 290 -79.27 -67.88 21.84
C VAL A 290 -79.38 -67.15 20.49
N ALA A 291 -80.20 -66.09 20.40
CA ALA A 291 -80.25 -65.24 19.20
C ALA A 291 -78.95 -64.42 19.04
N ALA A 292 -78.46 -63.77 20.09
CA ALA A 292 -77.20 -63.02 20.06
C ALA A 292 -75.99 -63.92 19.75
N LYS A 293 -75.98 -65.16 20.22
CA LYS A 293 -74.98 -66.18 19.88
C LYS A 293 -75.17 -66.72 18.46
N ALA A 294 -76.38 -66.76 17.91
CA ALA A 294 -76.60 -67.06 16.50
C ALA A 294 -76.04 -65.95 15.59
N ASP A 295 -76.29 -64.68 15.91
CA ASP A 295 -75.73 -63.51 15.23
C ASP A 295 -74.20 -63.46 15.34
N GLU A 296 -73.64 -63.79 16.52
CA GLU A 296 -72.19 -63.91 16.73
C GLU A 296 -71.60 -65.07 15.91
N ILE A 297 -72.29 -66.23 15.84
CA ILE A 297 -71.91 -67.35 14.98
C ILE A 297 -72.00 -66.98 13.49
N GLU A 298 -72.95 -66.14 13.07
CA GLU A 298 -73.02 -65.66 11.68
C GLU A 298 -71.90 -64.65 11.36
N LYS A 299 -71.59 -63.73 12.29
CA LYS A 299 -70.42 -62.84 12.20
C LYS A 299 -69.12 -63.63 12.10
N LEU A 300 -68.90 -64.58 13.02
CA LEU A 300 -67.73 -65.46 13.03
C LEU A 300 -67.66 -66.34 11.77
N LYS A 301 -68.78 -66.81 11.21
CA LYS A 301 -68.81 -67.48 9.90
C LYS A 301 -68.40 -66.53 8.78
N SER A 302 -68.84 -65.26 8.80
CA SER A 302 -68.45 -64.25 7.82
C SER A 302 -66.96 -63.89 7.93
N GLU A 303 -66.39 -63.89 9.13
CA GLU A 303 -64.97 -63.65 9.39
C GLU A 303 -64.12 -64.86 9.02
N VAL A 304 -64.55 -66.08 9.33
CA VAL A 304 -63.92 -67.31 8.84
C VAL A 304 -63.96 -67.36 7.31
N ALA A 305 -65.06 -66.96 6.67
CA ALA A 305 -65.15 -66.89 5.21
C ALA A 305 -64.20 -65.83 4.60
N LYS A 306 -64.08 -64.65 5.23
CA LYS A 306 -63.07 -63.63 4.86
C LYS A 306 -61.66 -64.16 5.03
N LEU A 307 -61.29 -64.63 6.22
CA LEU A 307 -59.97 -65.19 6.51
C LEU A 307 -59.64 -66.38 5.60
N GLN A 308 -60.62 -67.20 5.21
CA GLN A 308 -60.44 -68.30 4.25
C GLN A 308 -60.26 -67.79 2.81
N SER A 309 -60.90 -66.69 2.42
CA SER A 309 -60.65 -65.97 1.18
C SER A 309 -59.25 -65.33 1.18
N ASP A 310 -58.89 -64.61 2.24
CA ASP A 310 -57.60 -63.91 2.39
C ASP A 310 -56.43 -64.90 2.46
N LEU A 311 -56.60 -66.05 3.13
CA LEU A 311 -55.63 -67.14 3.15
C LEU A 311 -55.53 -67.84 1.78
N SER A 312 -56.61 -67.87 0.99
CA SER A 312 -56.57 -68.35 -0.40
C SER A 312 -55.85 -67.36 -1.31
N ALA A 313 -56.12 -66.06 -1.20
CA ALA A 313 -55.41 -65.00 -1.91
C ALA A 313 -53.92 -64.95 -1.52
N ALA A 314 -53.58 -65.16 -0.24
CA ALA A 314 -52.19 -65.27 0.22
C ALA A 314 -51.49 -66.52 -0.34
N LYS A 315 -52.20 -67.64 -0.49
CA LYS A 315 -51.69 -68.84 -1.17
C LYS A 315 -51.50 -68.64 -2.67
N GLU A 316 -52.43 -67.97 -3.35
CA GLU A 316 -52.31 -67.65 -4.77
C GLU A 316 -51.17 -66.66 -5.02
N ASN A 317 -51.09 -65.59 -4.21
CA ASN A 317 -49.98 -64.63 -4.26
C ASN A 317 -48.63 -65.28 -3.97
N SER A 318 -48.52 -66.15 -2.95
CA SER A 318 -47.26 -66.84 -2.65
C SER A 318 -46.89 -67.92 -3.67
N ALA A 319 -47.87 -68.61 -4.28
CA ALA A 319 -47.63 -69.48 -5.43
C ALA A 319 -47.16 -68.68 -6.66
N GLY A 320 -47.78 -67.53 -6.94
CA GLY A 320 -47.33 -66.60 -7.98
C GLY A 320 -45.91 -66.07 -7.70
N LEU A 321 -45.59 -65.76 -6.45
CA LEU A 321 -44.25 -65.35 -6.02
C LEU A 321 -43.23 -66.49 -6.17
N ALA A 322 -43.61 -67.74 -5.85
CA ALA A 322 -42.77 -68.92 -6.06
C ALA A 322 -42.51 -69.20 -7.55
N VAL A 323 -43.53 -69.10 -8.42
CA VAL A 323 -43.37 -69.25 -9.88
C VAL A 323 -42.55 -68.09 -10.47
N ASN A 324 -42.74 -66.86 -10.00
CA ASN A 324 -41.93 -65.72 -10.41
C ASN A 324 -40.47 -65.84 -9.92
N LEU A 325 -40.24 -66.40 -8.73
CA LEU A 325 -38.89 -66.72 -8.23
C LEU A 325 -38.26 -67.86 -9.04
N GLU A 326 -38.99 -68.92 -9.39
CA GLU A 326 -38.46 -70.02 -10.22
C GLU A 326 -38.18 -69.55 -11.67
N LYS A 327 -38.97 -68.62 -12.20
CA LYS A 327 -38.72 -67.97 -13.49
C LYS A 327 -37.50 -67.04 -13.40
N ALA A 328 -37.40 -66.22 -12.36
CA ALA A 328 -36.28 -65.33 -12.13
C ALA A 328 -34.97 -66.10 -11.87
N THR A 329 -34.98 -67.22 -11.15
CA THR A 329 -33.78 -68.05 -10.98
C THR A 329 -33.38 -68.77 -12.26
N LYS A 330 -34.33 -69.22 -13.09
CA LYS A 330 -34.02 -69.77 -14.43
C LYS A 330 -33.48 -68.71 -15.39
N GLU A 331 -33.99 -67.49 -15.36
CA GLU A 331 -33.46 -66.37 -16.15
C GLU A 331 -32.08 -65.91 -15.64
N LEU A 332 -31.86 -65.94 -14.32
CA LEU A 332 -30.56 -65.70 -13.70
C LEU A 332 -29.57 -66.83 -14.03
N GLU A 333 -30.00 -68.09 -14.08
CA GLU A 333 -29.16 -69.24 -14.42
C GLU A 333 -28.83 -69.30 -15.92
N GLN A 334 -29.76 -68.90 -16.80
CA GLN A 334 -29.48 -68.71 -18.23
C GLN A 334 -28.52 -67.54 -18.48
N THR A 335 -28.63 -66.43 -17.74
CA THR A 335 -27.65 -65.33 -17.82
C THR A 335 -26.31 -65.66 -17.15
N ARG A 336 -26.28 -66.63 -16.21
CA ARG A 336 -25.06 -67.19 -15.61
C ARG A 336 -24.20 -68.01 -16.60
N GLY A 337 -24.71 -68.28 -17.81
CA GLY A 337 -23.89 -68.75 -18.94
C GLY A 337 -22.84 -67.73 -19.43
N GLY A 338 -22.86 -66.49 -18.93
CA GLY A 338 -21.94 -65.42 -19.32
C GLY A 338 -20.51 -65.53 -18.76
N SER A 339 -19.80 -66.63 -19.02
CA SER A 339 -18.37 -66.79 -18.69
C SER A 339 -17.54 -65.57 -19.16
N ASP A 340 -17.75 -65.14 -20.41
CA ASP A 340 -17.14 -63.96 -21.01
C ASP A 340 -17.30 -62.68 -20.18
N ASN A 341 -18.41 -62.52 -19.47
CA ASN A 341 -18.68 -61.30 -18.69
C ASN A 341 -17.98 -61.36 -17.33
N GLN A 342 -17.88 -62.55 -16.71
CA GLN A 342 -17.06 -62.74 -15.53
C GLN A 342 -15.57 -62.56 -15.87
N GLU A 343 -15.10 -63.09 -17.00
CA GLU A 343 -13.70 -62.92 -17.45
C GLU A 343 -13.37 -61.48 -17.85
N LYS A 344 -14.30 -60.74 -18.47
CA LYS A 344 -14.15 -59.29 -18.72
C LYS A 344 -14.11 -58.50 -17.42
N LEU A 345 -14.95 -58.83 -16.44
CA LEU A 345 -14.95 -58.17 -15.13
C LEU A 345 -13.64 -58.45 -14.39
N GLN A 346 -13.16 -59.69 -14.41
CA GLN A 346 -11.87 -60.11 -13.87
C GLN A 346 -10.73 -59.28 -14.48
N LYS A 347 -10.61 -59.24 -15.81
CA LYS A 347 -9.58 -58.45 -16.52
C LYS A 347 -9.67 -56.95 -16.24
N ASN A 348 -10.88 -56.41 -16.04
CA ASN A 348 -11.07 -55.02 -15.67
C ASN A 348 -10.58 -54.77 -14.23
N LEU A 349 -10.95 -55.62 -13.28
CA LEU A 349 -10.44 -55.60 -11.91
C LEU A 349 -8.91 -55.72 -11.89
N ASP A 350 -8.32 -56.70 -12.57
CA ASP A 350 -6.87 -56.88 -12.66
C ASP A 350 -6.18 -55.63 -13.24
N SER A 351 -6.77 -55.01 -14.28
CA SER A 351 -6.25 -53.75 -14.85
C SER A 351 -6.33 -52.57 -13.87
N ARG A 352 -7.42 -52.47 -13.08
CA ARG A 352 -7.58 -51.44 -12.06
C ARG A 352 -6.69 -51.70 -10.84
N THR A 353 -6.43 -52.96 -10.47
CA THR A 353 -5.45 -53.30 -9.44
C THR A 353 -4.04 -52.92 -9.86
N ASN A 354 -3.67 -53.15 -11.13
CA ASN A 354 -2.38 -52.71 -11.67
C ASN A 354 -2.28 -51.17 -11.73
N GLU A 355 -3.32 -50.47 -12.18
CA GLU A 355 -3.38 -49.01 -12.17
C GLU A 355 -3.30 -48.43 -10.75
N VAL A 356 -4.00 -49.02 -9.78
CA VAL A 356 -3.92 -48.66 -8.35
C VAL A 356 -2.52 -48.92 -7.78
N ASN A 357 -1.88 -50.03 -8.13
CA ASN A 357 -0.50 -50.31 -7.72
C ASN A 357 0.49 -49.28 -8.31
N GLU A 358 0.38 -48.97 -9.60
CA GLU A 358 1.18 -47.92 -10.25
C GLU A 358 0.94 -46.54 -9.62
N LEU A 359 -0.31 -46.18 -9.33
CA LEU A 359 -0.65 -44.92 -8.67
C LEU A 359 -0.15 -44.87 -7.22
N THR A 360 -0.16 -46.01 -6.52
CA THR A 360 0.38 -46.14 -5.15
C THR A 360 1.90 -46.02 -5.14
N GLU A 361 2.59 -46.58 -6.13
CA GLU A 361 4.04 -46.41 -6.30
C GLU A 361 4.39 -44.97 -6.68
N LYS A 362 3.65 -44.34 -7.61
CA LYS A 362 3.82 -42.92 -7.98
C LYS A 362 3.54 -41.99 -6.80
N LEU A 363 2.52 -42.28 -5.98
CA LEU A 363 2.20 -41.55 -4.76
C LEU A 363 3.33 -41.69 -3.72
N ARG A 364 3.79 -42.92 -3.45
CA ARG A 364 4.93 -43.20 -2.57
C ARG A 364 6.23 -42.52 -3.04
N MET A 365 6.46 -42.43 -4.36
CA MET A 365 7.61 -41.70 -4.91
C MET A 365 7.45 -40.19 -4.71
N ALA A 366 6.27 -39.63 -4.96
CA ALA A 366 5.97 -38.23 -4.67
C ALA A 366 6.08 -37.90 -3.16
N GLU A 367 5.66 -38.79 -2.26
CA GLU A 367 5.86 -38.67 -0.81
C GLU A 367 7.34 -38.66 -0.43
N LEU A 368 8.16 -39.53 -1.06
CA LEU A 368 9.61 -39.56 -0.84
C LEU A 368 10.32 -38.31 -1.40
N GLU A 369 9.83 -37.73 -2.50
CA GLU A 369 10.34 -36.47 -3.05
C GLU A 369 9.91 -35.26 -2.23
N LEU A 370 8.65 -35.19 -1.83
CA LEU A 370 8.12 -34.16 -0.93
C LEU A 370 8.84 -34.20 0.42
N LYS A 371 9.13 -35.39 0.96
CA LYS A 371 9.96 -35.53 2.17
C LYS A 371 11.40 -35.07 1.96
N LYS A 372 12.04 -35.40 0.84
CA LYS A 372 13.40 -34.87 0.52
C LYS A 372 13.40 -33.34 0.42
N LEU A 373 12.38 -32.76 -0.21
CA LEU A 373 12.21 -31.30 -0.34
C LEU A 373 11.92 -30.64 1.01
N GLN A 374 11.17 -31.30 1.90
CA GLN A 374 10.96 -30.86 3.27
C GLN A 374 12.26 -30.94 4.09
N ASP A 375 13.01 -32.02 3.99
CA ASP A 375 14.30 -32.22 4.66
C ASP A 375 15.38 -31.24 4.15
N SER A 376 15.36 -30.84 2.87
CA SER A 376 16.24 -29.78 2.35
C SER A 376 15.75 -28.40 2.79
N SER A 377 14.46 -28.10 2.67
CA SER A 377 13.89 -26.82 3.10
C SER A 377 14.07 -26.57 4.60
N SER A 378 14.09 -27.61 5.44
CA SER A 378 14.41 -27.49 6.87
C SER A 378 15.87 -27.11 7.09
N LYS A 379 16.81 -27.71 6.34
CA LYS A 379 18.24 -27.38 6.42
C LYS A 379 18.54 -25.99 5.88
N ASP A 380 17.86 -25.56 4.82
CA ASP A 380 17.98 -24.21 4.28
C ASP A 380 17.34 -23.17 5.22
N ALA A 381 16.27 -23.52 5.94
CA ALA A 381 15.72 -22.70 7.01
C ALA A 381 16.68 -22.58 8.21
N GLU A 382 17.31 -23.68 8.63
CA GLU A 382 18.33 -23.66 9.70
C GLU A 382 19.58 -22.86 9.29
N ALA A 383 20.05 -23.03 8.05
CA ALA A 383 21.22 -22.33 7.50
C ALA A 383 20.96 -20.84 7.20
N SER A 384 19.71 -20.44 6.92
CA SER A 384 19.34 -19.03 6.86
C SER A 384 19.14 -18.45 8.27
N ALA A 385 18.55 -19.19 9.21
CA ALA A 385 18.40 -18.75 10.60
C ALA A 385 19.74 -18.55 11.34
N SER A 386 20.78 -19.33 11.01
CA SER A 386 22.14 -19.07 11.53
C SER A 386 22.76 -17.82 10.91
N ARG A 387 22.70 -17.68 9.58
CA ARG A 387 23.18 -16.48 8.87
C ARG A 387 22.48 -15.20 9.34
N ILE A 388 21.17 -15.25 9.62
CA ILE A 388 20.41 -14.11 10.17
C ILE A 388 21.02 -13.70 11.51
N LYS A 389 21.23 -14.64 12.45
CA LYS A 389 21.85 -14.36 13.76
C LYS A 389 23.27 -13.80 13.63
N ASP A 390 24.07 -14.29 12.69
CA ASP A 390 25.41 -13.75 12.42
C ASP A 390 25.33 -12.31 11.88
N THR A 391 24.36 -12.00 11.01
CA THR A 391 24.13 -10.64 10.52
C THR A 391 23.55 -9.70 11.59
N GLU A 392 22.66 -10.18 12.46
CA GLU A 392 22.13 -9.43 13.61
C GLU A 392 23.25 -9.10 14.61
N ALA A 393 24.10 -10.07 14.94
CA ALA A 393 25.28 -9.85 15.78
C ALA A 393 26.26 -8.85 15.16
N SER A 394 26.44 -8.88 13.83
CA SER A 394 27.25 -7.92 13.09
C SER A 394 26.63 -6.52 13.08
N GLN A 395 25.30 -6.40 12.91
CA GLN A 395 24.56 -5.13 13.01
C GLN A 395 24.66 -4.54 14.42
N ILE A 396 24.40 -5.31 15.48
CA ILE A 396 24.53 -4.86 16.88
C ILE A 396 25.98 -4.41 17.18
N ALA A 397 26.99 -5.06 16.59
CA ALA A 397 28.39 -4.65 16.69
C ALA A 397 28.73 -3.41 15.83
N ALA A 398 27.95 -3.10 14.79
CA ALA A 398 28.08 -1.87 14.00
C ALA A 398 27.37 -0.70 14.68
N GLU A 399 26.17 -0.91 15.23
CA GLU A 399 25.41 0.08 16.02
C GLU A 399 26.19 0.54 17.26
N LYS A 400 26.82 -0.39 17.99
CA LYS A 400 27.71 -0.04 19.11
C LYS A 400 28.87 0.84 18.66
N ARG A 401 29.57 0.49 17.57
CA ARG A 401 30.63 1.33 17.00
C ARG A 401 30.13 2.70 16.53
N ALA A 402 28.90 2.79 16.03
CA ALA A 402 28.29 4.07 15.67
C ALA A 402 28.02 4.93 16.91
N GLN A 403 27.49 4.34 17.99
CA GLN A 403 27.31 5.02 19.28
C GLN A 403 28.66 5.46 19.89
N ASP A 404 29.67 4.59 19.88
CA ASP A 404 31.02 4.91 20.34
C ASP A 404 31.59 6.11 19.55
N LEU A 405 31.50 6.09 18.21
CA LEU A 405 31.93 7.18 17.34
C LEU A 405 31.13 8.48 17.55
N ASP A 406 29.83 8.42 17.83
CA ASP A 406 29.04 9.60 18.18
C ASP A 406 29.47 10.20 19.54
N THR A 407 29.87 9.38 20.52
CA THR A 407 30.47 9.89 21.77
C THR A 407 31.87 10.48 21.56
N GLU A 408 32.68 9.90 20.67
CA GLU A 408 33.98 10.46 20.28
C GLU A 408 33.81 11.79 19.52
N LEU A 409 32.83 11.89 18.61
CA LEU A 409 32.47 13.14 17.94
C LEU A 409 31.90 14.18 18.91
N ALA A 410 31.13 13.78 19.92
CA ALA A 410 30.64 14.69 20.96
C ALA A 410 31.77 15.24 21.85
N THR A 411 32.69 14.37 22.29
CA THR A 411 33.86 14.80 23.09
C THR A 411 34.84 15.64 22.26
N ALA A 412 35.08 15.29 20.99
CA ALA A 412 35.85 16.11 20.06
C ALA A 412 35.19 17.47 19.81
N ARG A 413 33.87 17.54 19.59
CA ARG A 413 33.13 18.81 19.47
C ARG A 413 33.30 19.67 20.72
N ASN A 414 33.14 19.10 21.91
CA ASN A 414 33.35 19.80 23.18
C ASN A 414 34.79 20.31 23.32
N ALA A 415 35.79 19.51 22.95
CA ALA A 415 37.19 19.94 22.89
C ALA A 415 37.40 21.11 21.91
N THR A 416 36.76 21.12 20.73
CA THR A 416 36.83 22.28 19.82
C THR A 416 36.12 23.52 20.34
N ILE A 417 35.12 23.39 21.21
CA ILE A 417 34.47 24.53 21.87
C ILE A 417 35.39 25.10 22.96
N VAL A 418 35.94 24.25 23.82
CA VAL A 418 36.89 24.64 24.88
C VAL A 418 38.16 25.25 24.30
N SER A 419 38.70 24.71 23.20
CA SER A 419 39.85 25.31 22.52
C SER A 419 39.52 26.63 21.84
N LYS A 420 38.29 26.83 21.34
CA LYS A 420 37.85 28.12 20.79
C LYS A 420 37.72 29.17 21.89
N SER A 421 37.07 28.86 23.01
CA SER A 421 37.00 29.81 24.14
C SER A 421 38.39 30.14 24.68
N LEU A 422 39.28 29.15 24.80
CA LEU A 422 40.68 29.40 25.19
C LEU A 422 41.43 30.27 24.18
N ILE A 423 41.19 30.11 22.87
CA ILE A 423 41.78 30.96 21.83
C ILE A 423 41.25 32.40 21.93
N ASP A 424 39.95 32.60 22.14
CA ASP A 424 39.37 33.96 22.28
C ASP A 424 39.75 34.60 23.63
N ASP A 425 39.90 33.83 24.71
CA ASP A 425 40.44 34.30 25.99
C ASP A 425 41.91 34.72 25.86
N LEU A 426 42.76 33.88 25.27
CA LEU A 426 44.16 34.18 24.96
C LEU A 426 44.28 35.41 24.05
N LYS A 427 43.40 35.54 23.05
CA LYS A 427 43.33 36.72 22.18
C LYS A 427 42.90 37.97 22.94
N SER A 428 41.99 37.85 23.92
CA SER A 428 41.66 38.96 24.84
C SER A 428 42.84 39.33 25.74
N GLN A 429 43.64 38.35 26.18
CA GLN A 429 44.86 38.58 26.97
C GLN A 429 45.94 39.23 26.11
N VAL A 430 46.15 38.79 24.88
CA VAL A 430 47.07 39.44 23.92
C VAL A 430 46.61 40.87 23.64
N GLN A 431 45.32 41.13 23.42
CA GLN A 431 44.80 42.50 23.25
C GLN A 431 45.00 43.37 24.50
N LYS A 432 44.81 42.82 25.71
CA LYS A 432 45.12 43.52 26.97
C LYS A 432 46.61 43.81 27.12
N LEU A 433 47.47 42.85 26.78
CA LEU A 433 48.93 42.99 26.85
C LEU A 433 49.47 43.95 25.79
N ASP A 434 48.92 43.99 24.58
CA ASP A 434 49.25 44.99 23.56
C ASP A 434 48.71 46.38 23.93
N ALA A 435 47.53 46.47 24.56
CA ALA A 435 47.03 47.72 25.14
C ALA A 435 47.96 48.22 26.26
N GLU A 436 48.28 47.39 27.26
CA GLU A 436 49.25 47.69 28.31
C GLU A 436 50.62 48.05 27.75
N LYS A 437 51.08 47.37 26.68
CA LYS A 437 52.34 47.67 26.00
C LYS A 437 52.28 49.02 25.28
N SER A 438 51.12 49.41 24.73
CA SER A 438 50.91 50.75 24.18
C SER A 438 50.84 51.82 25.27
N GLU A 439 50.26 51.53 26.43
CA GLU A 439 50.31 52.42 27.61
C GLU A 439 51.73 52.54 28.16
N LYS A 440 52.46 51.43 28.28
CA LYS A 440 53.87 51.42 28.70
C LYS A 440 54.76 52.12 27.68
N GLN A 441 54.51 51.98 26.38
CA GLN A 441 55.22 52.72 25.34
C GLN A 441 54.91 54.21 25.37
N THR A 442 53.63 54.61 25.44
CA THR A 442 53.25 56.04 25.56
C THR A 442 53.76 56.66 26.86
N ARG A 443 53.94 55.87 27.92
CA ARG A 443 54.53 56.28 29.20
C ARG A 443 56.07 56.33 29.20
N ILE A 444 56.75 55.47 28.43
CA ILE A 444 58.18 55.59 28.10
C ILE A 444 58.40 56.85 27.26
N ASP A 445 57.59 57.01 26.22
CA ASP A 445 57.53 58.20 25.39
C ASP A 445 57.33 59.46 26.25
N GLU A 446 56.40 59.47 27.21
CA GLU A 446 56.22 60.56 28.19
C GLU A 446 57.40 60.76 29.16
N LEU A 447 58.32 59.81 29.30
CA LEU A 447 59.48 59.89 30.21
C LEU A 447 60.77 60.27 29.47
N THR A 448 60.98 59.79 28.25
CA THR A 448 61.90 60.40 27.27
C THR A 448 61.46 61.84 26.98
N LYS A 449 60.15 62.05 26.91
CA LYS A 449 59.51 63.36 26.98
C LYS A 449 59.31 63.79 28.44
N GLN A 450 60.29 63.63 29.34
CA GLN A 450 60.33 64.38 30.63
C GLN A 450 61.74 64.81 31.07
N ALA A 451 62.75 64.71 30.20
CA ALA A 451 64.14 65.01 30.50
C ALA A 451 64.61 66.44 30.10
N ASN A 452 64.00 67.09 29.10
CA ASN A 452 64.50 68.35 28.53
C ASN A 452 63.41 69.41 28.41
N ASN A 453 63.50 70.49 29.20
CA ASN A 453 63.85 71.83 28.70
C ASN A 453 63.70 72.91 29.78
N LYS A 454 64.82 73.58 30.12
CA LYS A 454 64.83 74.91 30.75
C LYS A 454 66.16 75.62 30.40
N PRO A 455 66.19 76.81 29.77
CA PRO A 455 67.39 77.28 29.09
C PRO A 455 68.11 78.48 29.74
N PHE A 456 69.45 78.47 29.74
CA PHE A 456 70.27 79.65 29.35
C PHE A 456 71.71 79.28 28.97
N SER A 457 72.30 80.08 28.06
CA SER A 457 73.71 80.20 27.62
C SER A 457 74.82 79.85 28.63
N THR A 458 76.04 79.42 28.27
CA THR A 458 76.76 79.46 26.95
C THR A 458 77.69 78.24 26.71
N ALA A 459 77.56 77.57 25.56
CA ALA A 459 78.63 76.87 24.83
C ALA A 459 78.14 76.52 23.41
N ALA A 460 79.02 76.30 22.44
CA ALA A 460 78.63 75.97 21.07
C ALA A 460 78.64 74.45 20.79
N ALA A 461 77.64 74.00 20.01
CA ALA A 461 77.44 72.66 19.44
C ALA A 461 76.85 71.53 20.33
N VAL A 462 76.12 70.62 19.65
CA VAL A 462 75.65 69.25 20.03
C VAL A 462 74.35 69.08 20.87
N ILE A 463 73.20 69.01 20.17
CA ILE A 463 72.00 68.11 20.34
C ILE A 463 71.11 68.22 21.63
N GLN A 464 69.79 67.99 21.49
CA GLN A 464 68.73 68.07 22.54
C GLN A 464 67.61 67.00 22.42
N GLU A 465 66.78 66.83 23.49
CA GLU A 465 65.70 65.83 23.68
C GLU A 465 64.37 66.49 24.26
N THR A 466 63.46 65.86 25.05
CA THR A 466 62.02 66.27 25.21
C THR A 466 61.34 66.37 26.64
N THR A 467 60.12 66.97 26.79
CA THR A 467 59.26 67.11 28.05
C THR A 467 57.70 66.97 27.91
N ALA A 468 56.92 66.72 29.01
CA ALA A 468 55.47 66.31 29.02
C ALA A 468 54.68 66.47 30.39
N LYS A 469 53.38 66.01 30.42
CA LYS A 469 52.32 66.01 31.49
C LYS A 469 51.61 67.37 31.78
N SER A 470 50.33 67.49 32.23
CA SER A 470 49.16 66.58 32.48
C SER A 470 47.84 67.40 32.75
N ALA A 471 46.65 66.75 32.82
CA ALA A 471 45.51 67.00 33.75
C ALA A 471 44.08 67.44 33.28
N THR A 472 43.11 66.50 33.43
CA THR A 472 41.75 66.57 34.10
C THR A 472 40.51 67.39 33.62
N THR A 473 39.32 66.88 34.01
CA THR A 473 37.93 67.46 34.05
C THR A 473 37.09 67.52 32.74
N SER A 474 35.74 67.41 32.70
CA SER A 474 34.69 66.88 33.63
C SER A 474 33.28 66.67 32.97
N ALA A 475 32.42 65.85 33.61
CA ALA A 475 30.92 65.85 33.69
C ALA A 475 29.93 65.91 32.47
N ALA A 476 29.14 64.82 32.29
CA ALA A 476 27.65 64.70 32.08
C ALA A 476 26.93 65.46 30.90
N PRO A 477 25.59 65.33 30.64
CA PRO A 477 24.51 64.43 31.17
C PRO A 477 23.52 63.79 30.12
N GLY A 478 22.72 62.78 30.54
CA GLY A 478 21.35 62.44 30.03
C GLY A 478 21.15 61.84 28.60
N GLY A 479 20.06 61.11 28.27
CA GLY A 479 18.99 60.52 29.09
C GLY A 479 17.81 59.86 28.31
N SER A 480 17.18 58.82 28.91
CA SER A 480 15.84 58.22 28.62
C SER A 480 15.60 57.22 27.45
N LYS A 481 15.22 55.97 27.78
CA LYS A 481 13.84 55.40 27.57
C LYS A 481 13.63 53.96 28.10
N LYS A 482 12.36 53.67 28.47
CA LYS A 482 11.67 52.37 28.74
C LYS A 482 12.07 51.46 29.95
N LYS A 483 11.09 51.33 30.87
CA LYS A 483 10.68 50.22 31.79
C LYS A 483 11.80 49.39 32.51
N ASN A 484 12.10 49.56 33.81
CA ASN A 484 11.38 49.16 35.07
C ASN A 484 11.04 47.65 35.21
N LYS A 485 11.53 46.90 36.23
CA LYS A 485 11.18 46.79 37.70
C LYS A 485 9.91 45.91 37.95
N LYS A 486 9.66 45.21 39.09
CA LYS A 486 10.26 44.99 40.47
C LYS A 486 10.75 43.52 40.63
N LYS A 487 11.41 42.98 41.69
CA LYS A 487 11.99 43.40 43.02
C LYS A 487 11.24 42.99 44.34
N LYS A 488 11.72 41.89 44.99
CA LYS A 488 11.50 41.37 46.40
C LYS A 488 10.09 40.85 46.77
N GLY A 489 9.87 39.77 47.56
CA GLY A 489 10.75 38.77 48.21
C GLY A 489 10.93 38.91 49.75
N LYS A 490 11.28 37.80 50.47
CA LYS A 490 11.68 37.65 51.92
C LYS A 490 10.74 36.65 52.66
N GLY A 491 11.21 35.68 53.47
CA GLY A 491 12.58 35.17 53.69
C GLY A 491 12.85 34.59 55.10
N ASN A 492 14.06 34.04 55.29
CA ASN A 492 14.65 33.45 56.52
C ASN A 492 14.07 32.09 57.01
N ALA A 493 14.82 31.26 57.75
CA ALA A 493 16.23 31.33 58.19
C ALA A 493 17.10 30.30 57.40
N ALA A 494 18.22 29.70 57.83
CA ALA A 494 19.06 29.63 59.05
C ALA A 494 20.44 29.05 58.61
N VAL A 495 21.52 28.78 59.37
CA VAL A 495 22.19 29.11 60.67
C VAL A 495 23.46 28.20 60.65
N GLN A 496 24.65 28.46 61.22
CA GLN A 496 25.19 29.33 62.27
C GLN A 496 26.56 29.91 61.83
N ASN A 497 27.20 30.79 62.60
CA ASN A 497 28.53 31.36 62.27
C ASN A 497 29.26 31.86 63.54
N ALA A 498 30.60 31.91 63.52
CA ALA A 498 31.51 32.49 64.55
C ALA A 498 31.48 31.83 65.98
N ALA A 499 32.50 31.95 66.84
CA ALA A 499 33.95 32.23 66.70
C ALA A 499 34.64 31.93 68.06
N GLU A 500 35.82 32.55 68.30
CA GLU A 500 36.62 32.62 69.54
C GLU A 500 37.44 31.34 69.85
N ASP A 501 38.77 31.31 69.97
CA ASP A 501 39.86 32.23 70.44
C ASP A 501 40.44 31.74 71.79
N ASP A 502 41.74 31.97 72.03
CA ASP A 502 42.60 31.09 72.85
C ASP A 502 43.65 31.87 73.69
N ASN A 503 44.41 31.14 74.52
CA ASN A 503 45.72 31.49 75.11
C ASN A 503 45.79 32.31 76.42
N GLU A 504 46.34 31.67 77.47
CA GLU A 504 47.28 32.29 78.43
C GLU A 504 48.61 31.50 78.31
N SER A 505 49.83 32.08 78.34
CA SER A 505 50.26 33.32 78.99
C SER A 505 51.70 33.75 78.57
N LYS A 506 52.08 35.02 78.85
CA LYS A 506 53.42 35.57 79.28
C LYS A 506 54.73 35.09 78.57
N THR A 507 55.71 35.93 78.18
CA THR A 507 55.97 37.39 78.31
C THR A 507 57.14 37.82 77.38
N SER A 508 57.22 39.12 77.05
CA SER A 508 58.39 39.97 76.61
C SER A 508 59.80 39.35 76.40
N GLU A 509 60.66 39.79 75.45
CA GLU A 509 60.82 41.15 74.89
C GLU A 509 61.67 41.22 73.58
N SER A 510 61.47 42.28 72.77
CA SER A 510 62.45 43.02 71.90
C SER A 510 63.00 42.52 70.53
N ALA A 511 62.93 43.45 69.56
CA ALA A 511 63.94 43.84 68.53
C ALA A 511 64.23 43.08 67.19
N LYS A 512 63.65 43.63 66.10
CA LYS A 512 64.26 44.08 64.79
C LYS A 512 64.86 43.12 63.72
N GLN A 513 64.67 43.57 62.46
CA GLN A 513 65.35 43.21 61.18
C GLN A 513 65.07 41.80 60.61
N ASP A 514 65.15 41.52 59.28
CA ASP A 514 65.59 42.34 58.13
C ASP A 514 64.72 42.12 56.84
N THR A 515 65.28 42.35 55.65
CA THR A 515 64.62 42.56 54.34
C THR A 515 64.66 41.35 53.37
N GLY A 516 63.74 41.28 52.39
CA GLY A 516 63.87 40.34 51.27
C GLY A 516 62.65 40.12 50.34
N ALA A 517 62.96 40.03 49.04
CA ALA A 517 62.25 39.44 47.88
C ALA A 517 61.47 38.11 48.10
N ASP A 518 60.63 37.57 47.20
CA ASP A 518 60.22 37.94 45.82
C ASP A 518 58.87 37.26 45.46
N ALA A 519 58.17 37.77 44.44
CA ALA A 519 57.11 37.19 43.56
C ALA A 519 56.04 36.16 44.06
N SER A 520 56.36 35.21 44.94
CA SER A 520 55.54 34.05 45.33
C SER A 520 54.17 34.39 45.91
N VAL A 521 54.01 35.59 46.48
CA VAL A 521 52.76 36.07 47.11
C VAL A 521 51.59 36.08 46.11
N LEU A 522 51.85 36.36 44.83
CA LEU A 522 50.82 36.44 43.79
C LEU A 522 50.23 35.06 43.40
N GLN A 523 50.94 33.96 43.70
CA GLN A 523 50.46 32.61 43.37
C GLN A 523 49.41 32.12 44.38
N ALA A 524 49.51 32.51 45.65
CA ALA A 524 48.54 32.15 46.70
C ALA A 524 47.17 32.80 46.48
N GLU A 525 47.16 34.06 46.02
CA GLU A 525 45.94 34.82 45.69
C GLU A 525 45.10 34.11 44.61
N ILE A 526 45.76 33.46 43.64
CA ILE A 526 45.11 32.75 42.53
C ILE A 526 44.34 31.51 43.00
N ASP A 527 44.80 30.83 44.06
CA ASP A 527 44.11 29.65 44.60
C ASP A 527 42.99 30.03 45.58
N HIS A 528 43.15 31.13 46.34
CA HIS A 528 42.07 31.72 47.14
C HIS A 528 40.83 32.04 46.28
N LEU A 529 41.04 32.67 45.12
CA LEU A 529 39.97 33.04 44.18
C LEU A 529 39.22 31.83 43.59
N LYS A 530 39.82 30.64 43.54
CA LYS A 530 39.15 29.41 43.06
C LYS A 530 38.17 28.84 44.08
N GLU A 531 38.46 28.98 45.37
CA GLU A 531 37.62 28.45 46.44
C GLU A 531 36.37 29.32 46.65
N GLU A 532 36.49 30.65 46.50
CA GLU A 532 35.34 31.57 46.49
C GLU A 532 34.32 31.28 45.38
N ILE A 533 34.76 30.80 44.22
CA ILE A 533 33.86 30.48 43.09
C ILE A 533 32.97 29.28 43.46
N LYS A 534 33.58 28.19 43.95
CA LYS A 534 32.84 26.97 44.38
C LYS A 534 31.77 27.28 45.44
N GLN A 535 32.08 28.17 46.39
CA GLN A 535 31.14 28.54 47.44
C GLN A 535 29.89 29.26 46.89
N LYS A 536 30.06 30.11 45.87
CA LYS A 536 28.97 30.90 45.27
C LYS A 536 28.06 30.06 44.37
N ASP A 537 28.59 29.06 43.65
CA ASP A 537 27.77 28.12 42.87
C ASP A 537 26.82 27.30 43.76
N LEU A 538 27.30 26.85 44.93
CA LEU A 538 26.48 26.13 45.92
C LEU A 538 25.38 27.02 46.56
N GLU A 539 25.62 28.33 46.67
CA GLU A 539 24.62 29.29 47.16
C GLU A 539 23.50 29.54 46.13
N ILE A 540 23.85 29.61 44.84
CA ILE A 540 22.89 29.72 43.73
C ILE A 540 21.93 28.52 43.69
N GLU A 541 22.44 27.30 43.91
CA GLU A 541 21.60 26.10 43.93
C GLU A 541 20.64 26.05 45.14
N ARG A 542 21.05 26.61 46.28
CA ARG A 542 20.20 26.74 47.48
C ARG A 542 19.08 27.78 47.31
N LEU A 543 19.37 28.91 46.67
CA LEU A 543 18.40 30.00 46.47
C LEU A 543 17.35 29.66 45.40
N THR A 544 17.72 28.95 44.34
CA THR A 544 16.78 28.52 43.28
C THR A 544 15.74 27.50 43.79
N LYS A 545 16.10 26.62 44.74
CA LYS A 545 15.17 25.69 45.39
C LYS A 545 14.18 26.39 46.33
N LYS A 546 14.63 27.32 47.19
CA LYS A 546 13.73 28.05 48.12
C LYS A 546 12.69 28.93 47.42
N ARG A 547 12.99 29.42 46.21
CA ARG A 547 12.12 30.37 45.52
C ARG A 547 10.78 29.78 45.03
N LYS A 548 10.71 28.45 44.80
CA LYS A 548 9.46 27.80 44.38
C LYS A 548 8.42 27.74 45.52
N SER A 549 8.87 27.44 46.74
CA SER A 549 8.01 27.36 47.93
C SER A 549 7.60 28.71 48.53
N GLU A 550 8.21 29.83 48.11
CA GLU A 550 7.74 31.18 48.46
C GLU A 550 6.59 31.65 47.56
N GLU A 551 6.35 31.01 46.41
CA GLU A 551 5.32 31.40 45.43
C GLU A 551 3.96 30.81 45.85
N ASP A 552 3.89 29.49 46.08
CA ASP A 552 2.67 28.79 46.56
C ASP A 552 2.07 29.41 47.85
N LEU A 553 2.92 29.87 48.76
CA LEU A 553 2.51 30.47 50.04
C LEU A 553 2.04 31.93 49.91
N GLN A 554 2.21 32.61 48.77
CA GLN A 554 1.69 33.97 48.57
C GLN A 554 0.22 33.94 48.16
N ASP A 555 -0.18 33.02 47.28
CA ASP A 555 -1.56 32.89 46.79
C ASP A 555 -2.54 32.49 47.93
N GLU A 556 -2.13 31.59 48.81
CA GLU A 556 -2.93 31.20 50.00
C GLU A 556 -3.05 32.36 51.01
N ILE A 557 -1.98 33.16 51.19
CA ILE A 557 -2.02 34.34 52.08
C ILE A 557 -2.91 35.46 51.51
N GLU A 558 -2.99 35.63 50.19
CA GLU A 558 -3.86 36.63 49.58
C GLU A 558 -5.34 36.24 49.73
N THR A 559 -5.70 34.97 49.46
CA THR A 559 -7.06 34.46 49.69
C THR A 559 -7.50 34.46 51.16
N LEU A 560 -6.60 34.23 52.12
CA LEU A 560 -6.93 34.34 53.55
C LEU A 560 -7.09 35.78 54.05
N ARG A 561 -6.49 36.77 53.37
CA ARG A 561 -6.62 38.19 53.75
C ARG A 561 -7.98 38.77 53.40
N ASP A 562 -8.46 38.55 52.19
CA ASP A 562 -9.76 39.09 51.75
C ASP A 562 -10.92 38.53 52.60
N ASN A 563 -10.86 37.24 52.96
CA ASN A 563 -11.84 36.64 53.88
C ASN A 563 -11.79 37.26 55.28
N LEU A 564 -10.60 37.56 55.81
CA LEU A 564 -10.45 38.15 57.15
C LEU A 564 -10.88 39.63 57.21
N VAL A 565 -10.71 40.39 56.12
CA VAL A 565 -11.19 41.78 56.01
C VAL A 565 -12.72 41.84 56.07
N ASN A 566 -13.41 40.99 55.29
CA ASN A 566 -14.87 40.98 55.27
C ASN A 566 -15.47 40.60 56.64
N ILE A 567 -14.96 39.53 57.28
CA ILE A 567 -15.40 39.11 58.62
C ILE A 567 -15.10 40.18 59.69
N GLY A 568 -14.02 40.96 59.51
CA GLY A 568 -13.67 42.08 60.37
C GLY A 568 -14.64 43.27 60.28
N GLN A 569 -15.28 43.48 59.13
CA GLN A 569 -16.22 44.57 58.88
C GLN A 569 -17.55 44.34 59.63
N ASP A 570 -18.19 43.19 59.41
CA ASP A 570 -19.52 42.86 59.94
C ASP A 570 -19.55 42.84 61.48
N HIS A 571 -18.49 42.30 62.11
CA HIS A 571 -18.37 42.22 63.56
C HIS A 571 -18.17 43.57 64.27
N VAL A 572 -17.83 44.65 63.54
CA VAL A 572 -17.81 46.00 64.12
C VAL A 572 -19.24 46.56 64.19
N GLU A 573 -19.99 46.48 63.10
CA GLU A 573 -21.33 47.06 63.03
C GLU A 573 -22.29 46.43 64.06
N ASP A 574 -22.28 45.10 64.21
CA ASP A 574 -23.16 44.42 65.16
C ASP A 574 -22.79 44.70 66.63
N LYS A 575 -21.51 45.00 66.89
CA LYS A 575 -21.01 45.36 68.23
C LYS A 575 -21.37 46.79 68.64
N GLU A 576 -21.69 47.66 67.69
CA GLU A 576 -22.25 48.99 67.97
C GLU A 576 -23.77 48.91 68.16
N LYS A 577 -24.49 48.17 67.31
CA LYS A 577 -25.94 47.92 67.43
C LYS A 577 -26.32 47.31 68.80
N LEU A 578 -25.51 46.40 69.34
CA LEU A 578 -25.80 45.73 70.62
C LEU A 578 -25.68 46.68 71.83
N LYS A 579 -24.76 47.65 71.79
CA LYS A 579 -24.53 48.58 72.92
C LYS A 579 -25.69 49.56 73.14
N SER A 580 -26.32 50.07 72.07
CA SER A 580 -27.44 51.02 72.22
C SER A 580 -28.63 50.37 72.94
N LEU A 581 -28.99 49.16 72.54
CA LEU A 581 -30.10 48.38 73.11
C LEU A 581 -29.88 47.98 74.59
N GLU A 582 -28.62 47.94 75.07
CA GLU A 582 -28.33 47.70 76.49
C GLU A 582 -28.47 48.96 77.38
N GLN A 583 -28.43 50.16 76.81
CA GLN A 583 -28.66 51.41 77.56
C GLN A 583 -30.16 51.65 77.78
N GLU A 584 -30.96 51.64 76.71
CA GLU A 584 -32.42 51.86 76.75
C GLU A 584 -33.11 50.89 77.73
N LYS A 585 -32.64 49.64 77.78
CA LYS A 585 -33.15 48.56 78.64
C LYS A 585 -32.82 48.73 80.13
N LYS A 586 -31.93 49.64 80.50
CA LYS A 586 -31.67 50.02 81.90
C LYS A 586 -32.56 51.17 82.35
N GLU A 587 -32.77 52.17 81.49
CA GLU A 587 -33.54 53.37 81.79
C GLU A 587 -35.02 53.03 82.03
N LEU A 588 -35.64 52.27 81.12
CA LEU A 588 -37.03 51.81 81.25
C LEU A 588 -37.30 50.88 82.45
N LYS A 589 -36.27 50.38 83.14
CA LYS A 589 -36.43 49.60 84.38
C LYS A 589 -36.48 50.47 85.64
N ALA A 590 -35.99 51.70 85.61
CA ALA A 590 -36.03 52.59 86.76
C ALA A 590 -37.45 53.16 87.00
N GLU A 591 -38.13 53.60 85.94
CA GLU A 591 -39.47 54.21 86.05
C GLU A 591 -40.54 53.24 86.58
N ILE A 592 -40.42 51.94 86.27
CA ILE A 592 -41.40 50.91 86.65
C ILE A 592 -41.37 50.62 88.16
N GLU A 593 -40.23 50.78 88.84
CA GLU A 593 -40.15 50.65 90.31
C GLU A 593 -40.72 51.90 91.00
N GLU A 594 -40.40 53.12 90.54
CA GLU A 594 -40.88 54.34 91.18
C GLU A 594 -42.41 54.50 91.10
N ALA A 595 -43.02 54.01 90.00
CA ALA A 595 -44.47 54.01 89.82
C ALA A 595 -45.23 53.10 90.81
N ARG A 596 -44.58 52.05 91.33
CA ARG A 596 -45.23 51.05 92.21
C ARG A 596 -45.32 51.46 93.68
N ALA A 597 -44.52 52.43 94.12
CA ALA A 597 -44.43 52.81 95.53
C ALA A 597 -45.57 53.72 96.06
N LYS A 598 -46.50 54.16 95.20
CA LYS A 598 -47.39 55.32 95.48
C LYS A 598 -48.90 55.01 95.56
N LEU A 599 -49.34 53.74 95.64
CA LEU A 599 -50.76 53.38 95.43
C LEU A 599 -51.36 52.29 96.36
N HIS A 600 -51.12 52.36 97.67
CA HIS A 600 -51.95 51.62 98.66
C HIS A 600 -51.94 52.29 100.06
N SER A 601 -53.04 52.96 100.44
CA SER A 601 -53.55 53.06 101.83
C SER A 601 -54.83 53.93 101.90
N SER A 602 -55.57 53.79 103.00
CA SER A 602 -56.79 54.54 103.39
C SER A 602 -58.11 54.23 102.67
N THR A 603 -59.29 54.30 103.29
CA THR A 603 -59.82 53.66 104.53
C THR A 603 -61.33 53.95 104.64
N SER A 604 -62.03 53.14 105.45
CA SER A 604 -63.35 53.31 106.09
C SER A 604 -63.85 54.77 106.29
N ASP A 605 -65.15 55.07 106.39
CA ASP A 605 -66.12 54.42 107.29
C ASP A 605 -67.62 54.69 106.97
N SER A 606 -68.51 54.11 107.78
CA SER A 606 -70.00 54.21 107.66
C SER A 606 -70.60 55.40 108.48
N ASN A 607 -71.90 55.75 108.48
CA ASN A 607 -73.11 55.05 108.01
C ASN A 607 -74.30 56.03 107.74
N LYS A 608 -75.15 55.76 106.73
CA LYS A 608 -76.54 56.28 106.57
C LYS A 608 -77.45 55.27 105.80
N ALA A 609 -77.54 54.05 106.31
CA ALA A 609 -78.02 52.85 105.61
C ALA A 609 -79.32 53.00 104.79
N ASP A 610 -80.42 53.44 105.39
CA ASP A 610 -81.78 53.17 104.85
C ASP A 610 -82.23 54.04 103.67
N LYS A 611 -81.41 55.01 103.23
CA LYS A 611 -81.55 55.64 101.90
C LYS A 611 -80.48 55.19 100.92
N ILE A 612 -79.27 54.96 101.42
CA ILE A 612 -78.15 54.46 100.61
C ILE A 612 -78.49 53.08 100.02
N GLN A 613 -79.26 52.22 100.70
CA GLN A 613 -79.62 50.91 100.15
C GLN A 613 -80.35 50.98 98.80
N GLY A 614 -81.36 51.85 98.66
CA GLY A 614 -82.10 51.98 97.40
C GLY A 614 -81.30 52.66 96.28
N GLU A 615 -80.41 53.59 96.63
CA GLU A 615 -79.47 54.22 95.69
C GLU A 615 -78.34 53.24 95.30
N MET A 616 -77.93 52.34 96.21
CA MET A 616 -76.98 51.25 95.95
C MET A 616 -77.60 50.16 95.08
N ASP A 617 -78.85 49.73 95.31
CA ASP A 617 -79.51 48.74 94.44
C ASP A 617 -79.65 49.28 93.00
N ALA A 618 -79.90 50.59 92.84
CA ALA A 618 -79.90 51.27 91.55
C ALA A 618 -78.48 51.38 90.94
N LEU A 619 -77.51 51.89 91.69
CA LEU A 619 -76.11 52.00 91.24
C LEU A 619 -75.47 50.64 90.95
N GLN A 620 -75.84 49.59 91.67
CA GLN A 620 -75.38 48.22 91.45
C GLN A 620 -76.03 47.61 90.21
N LYS A 621 -77.29 47.94 89.91
CA LYS A 621 -77.94 47.57 88.65
C LYS A 621 -77.30 48.29 87.45
N ASP A 622 -77.01 49.57 87.58
CA ASP A 622 -76.31 50.34 86.53
C ASP A 622 -74.83 49.92 86.40
N HIS A 623 -74.17 49.57 87.50
CA HIS A 623 -72.82 48.99 87.50
C HIS A 623 -72.80 47.62 86.83
N ASN A 624 -73.77 46.75 87.11
CA ASN A 624 -73.92 45.47 86.40
C ASN A 624 -74.19 45.67 84.91
N GLY A 625 -75.09 46.60 84.55
CA GLY A 625 -75.34 46.97 83.15
C GLY A 625 -74.16 47.67 82.45
N LEU A 626 -73.23 48.27 83.20
CA LEU A 626 -71.96 48.76 82.70
C LEU A 626 -70.93 47.64 82.58
N LEU A 627 -70.89 46.66 83.50
CA LEU A 627 -70.06 45.47 83.41
C LEU A 627 -70.47 44.58 82.21
N GLU A 628 -71.75 44.44 81.92
CA GLU A 628 -72.25 43.79 80.69
C GLU A 628 -71.80 44.55 79.42
N LYS A 629 -71.86 45.89 79.43
CA LYS A 629 -71.35 46.71 78.30
C LYS A 629 -69.83 46.63 78.15
N ILE A 630 -69.10 46.55 79.26
CA ILE A 630 -67.65 46.37 79.26
C ILE A 630 -67.29 44.96 78.75
N SER A 631 -68.00 43.91 79.17
CA SER A 631 -67.74 42.54 78.70
C SER A 631 -68.08 42.36 77.21
N THR A 632 -69.16 42.97 76.72
CA THR A 632 -69.49 42.98 75.28
C THR A 632 -68.48 43.79 74.47
N LEU A 633 -68.12 45.00 74.90
CA LEU A 633 -67.06 45.79 74.23
C LEU A 633 -65.69 45.10 74.29
N GLN A 634 -65.38 44.35 75.35
CA GLN A 634 -64.15 43.56 75.47
C GLN A 634 -64.17 42.32 74.57
N SER A 635 -65.34 41.68 74.40
CA SER A 635 -65.56 40.61 73.42
C SER A 635 -65.40 41.15 71.98
N ASP A 636 -66.04 42.27 71.65
CA ASP A 636 -65.98 42.91 70.33
C ASP A 636 -64.57 43.42 70.01
N LEU A 637 -63.86 43.98 71.00
CA LEU A 637 -62.44 44.34 70.87
C LEU A 637 -61.58 43.10 70.61
N GLY A 638 -61.84 41.99 71.30
CA GLY A 638 -61.17 40.71 71.07
C GLY A 638 -61.42 40.16 69.66
N ALA A 639 -62.66 40.20 69.19
CA ALA A 639 -63.03 39.79 67.83
C ALA A 639 -62.38 40.70 66.78
N ALA A 640 -62.39 42.02 66.99
CA ALA A 640 -61.72 42.98 66.11
C ALA A 640 -60.19 42.79 66.07
N GLN A 641 -59.56 42.47 67.21
CA GLN A 641 -58.13 42.14 67.27
C GLN A 641 -57.82 40.82 66.56
N GLN A 642 -58.64 39.79 66.71
CA GLN A 642 -58.49 38.52 65.96
C GLN A 642 -58.69 38.71 64.45
N LEU A 643 -59.64 39.55 64.04
CA LEU A 643 -59.83 39.93 62.64
C LEU A 643 -58.62 40.71 62.11
N ALA A 644 -58.09 41.67 62.87
CA ALA A 644 -56.89 42.41 62.48
C ALA A 644 -55.65 41.50 62.39
N GLN A 645 -55.48 40.55 63.31
CA GLN A 645 -54.40 39.57 63.29
C GLN A 645 -54.50 38.60 62.12
N SER A 646 -55.70 38.08 61.80
CA SER A 646 -55.90 37.24 60.61
C SER A 646 -55.63 38.03 59.32
N ARG A 647 -56.21 39.23 59.16
CA ARG A 647 -55.91 40.09 58.00
C ARG A 647 -54.44 40.46 57.87
N PHE A 648 -53.72 40.62 58.98
CA PHE A 648 -52.27 40.83 58.93
C PHE A 648 -51.51 39.57 58.50
N LYS A 649 -51.92 38.37 58.95
CA LYS A 649 -51.39 37.08 58.46
C LYS A 649 -51.66 36.92 56.97
N ASP A 650 -52.91 37.05 56.51
CA ASP A 650 -53.30 37.01 55.09
C ASP A 650 -52.38 37.91 54.24
N LEU A 651 -52.15 39.16 54.70
CA LEU A 651 -51.30 40.14 54.01
C LEU A 651 -49.80 39.82 54.09
N SER A 652 -49.34 39.13 55.13
CA SER A 652 -47.94 38.67 55.22
C SER A 652 -47.70 37.46 54.32
N GLU A 653 -48.63 36.51 54.28
CA GLU A 653 -48.59 35.33 53.41
C GLU A 653 -48.68 35.73 51.93
N LEU A 654 -49.58 36.66 51.57
CA LEU A 654 -49.64 37.23 50.22
C LEU A 654 -48.35 37.97 49.82
N LYS A 655 -47.70 38.68 50.76
CA LYS A 655 -46.39 39.30 50.51
C LYS A 655 -45.29 38.27 50.33
N GLU A 656 -45.27 37.21 51.13
CA GLU A 656 -44.28 36.13 51.02
C GLU A 656 -44.43 35.36 49.70
N VAL A 657 -45.67 35.06 49.27
CA VAL A 657 -45.96 34.45 47.97
C VAL A 657 -45.51 35.36 46.82
N LEU A 658 -45.80 36.66 46.88
CA LEU A 658 -45.37 37.62 45.86
C LEU A 658 -43.83 37.74 45.82
N GLN A 659 -43.19 37.77 46.99
CA GLN A 659 -41.74 37.82 47.13
C GLN A 659 -41.03 36.55 46.62
N LYS A 660 -41.70 35.38 46.67
CA LYS A 660 -41.23 34.11 46.08
C LYS A 660 -41.47 34.04 44.56
N ALA A 661 -42.61 34.51 44.07
CA ALA A 661 -42.92 34.52 42.63
C ALA A 661 -42.10 35.56 41.84
N GLN A 662 -41.64 36.64 42.50
CA GLN A 662 -40.86 37.70 41.84
C GLN A 662 -39.49 37.26 41.29
N PRO A 663 -38.65 36.47 42.00
CA PRO A 663 -37.42 35.91 41.42
C PRO A 663 -37.70 34.83 40.35
N GLU A 664 -38.76 34.04 40.45
CA GLU A 664 -39.17 33.06 39.42
C GLU A 664 -39.55 33.77 38.11
N LEU A 665 -40.30 34.88 38.19
CA LEU A 665 -40.55 35.76 37.05
C LEU A 665 -39.27 36.41 36.49
N GLN A 666 -38.18 36.49 37.26
CA GLN A 666 -36.87 36.93 36.76
C GLN A 666 -36.05 35.78 36.15
N SER A 667 -36.13 34.55 36.67
CA SER A 667 -35.47 33.39 36.05
C SER A 667 -36.10 33.07 34.70
N LEU A 668 -37.43 32.98 34.62
CA LEU A 668 -38.18 32.77 33.38
C LEU A 668 -37.91 33.87 32.34
N ARG A 669 -37.64 35.12 32.76
CA ARG A 669 -37.22 36.21 31.86
C ARG A 669 -35.76 36.09 31.39
N LYS A 670 -34.87 35.52 32.20
CA LYS A 670 -33.48 35.20 31.80
C LYS A 670 -33.46 33.98 30.87
N GLU A 671 -34.26 32.96 31.15
CA GLU A 671 -34.42 31.75 30.34
C GLU A 671 -35.06 32.07 28.98
N THR A 672 -36.11 32.90 28.93
CA THR A 672 -36.67 33.37 27.64
C THR A 672 -35.77 34.36 26.90
N ALA A 673 -34.70 34.87 27.53
CA ALA A 673 -33.63 35.60 26.85
C ALA A 673 -32.54 34.65 26.31
N SER A 674 -32.08 33.67 27.09
CA SER A 674 -31.11 32.67 26.62
C SER A 674 -31.68 31.73 25.56
N LEU A 675 -32.98 31.43 25.60
CA LEU A 675 -33.71 30.73 24.53
C LEU A 675 -33.83 31.55 23.24
N LYS A 676 -33.67 32.88 23.29
CA LYS A 676 -33.54 33.72 22.09
C LYS A 676 -32.12 33.71 21.55
N THR A 677 -31.10 33.91 22.38
CA THR A 677 -29.70 33.87 21.93
C THR A 677 -29.34 32.51 21.36
N THR A 678 -29.69 31.41 22.04
CA THR A 678 -29.46 30.05 21.51
C THR A 678 -30.25 29.76 20.23
N LYS A 679 -31.45 30.32 20.05
CA LYS A 679 -32.19 30.23 18.78
C LYS A 679 -31.52 31.04 17.66
N GLU A 680 -30.94 32.20 17.97
CA GLU A 680 -30.19 33.03 17.02
C GLU A 680 -28.84 32.36 16.65
N GLU A 681 -28.14 31.75 17.60
CA GLU A 681 -26.95 30.92 17.37
C GLU A 681 -27.26 29.65 16.56
N LEU A 682 -28.40 28.99 16.82
CA LEU A 682 -28.85 27.87 15.99
C LEU A 682 -29.18 28.35 14.56
N ALA A 683 -29.77 29.54 14.42
CA ALA A 683 -30.03 30.13 13.11
C ALA A 683 -28.75 30.60 12.38
N SER A 684 -27.67 30.96 13.08
CA SER A 684 -26.35 31.20 12.45
C SER A 684 -25.69 29.88 12.05
N LYS A 685 -25.62 28.90 12.95
CA LYS A 685 -25.07 27.56 12.70
C LYS A 685 -25.78 26.85 11.54
N VAL A 686 -27.10 26.98 11.41
CA VAL A 686 -27.85 26.45 10.24
C VAL A 686 -27.47 27.18 8.95
N LYS A 687 -27.29 28.51 8.95
CA LYS A 687 -26.80 29.24 7.76
C LYS A 687 -25.40 28.78 7.39
N GLU A 688 -24.48 28.74 8.35
CA GLU A 688 -23.10 28.27 8.20
C GLU A 688 -23.07 26.84 7.62
N LEU A 689 -23.90 25.93 8.12
CA LEU A 689 -24.06 24.58 7.54
C LEU A 689 -24.54 24.63 6.08
N THR A 690 -25.57 25.42 5.75
CA THR A 690 -26.03 25.53 4.34
C THR A 690 -25.02 26.22 3.42
N GLU A 691 -24.09 27.01 3.95
CA GLU A 691 -22.96 27.55 3.18
C GLU A 691 -21.83 26.54 3.03
N MET A 692 -21.53 25.76 4.07
CA MET A 692 -20.55 24.68 4.01
C MET A 692 -21.02 23.56 3.06
N GLU A 693 -22.31 23.22 3.05
CA GLU A 693 -22.90 22.31 2.05
C GLU A 693 -22.74 22.84 0.62
N LYS A 694 -22.89 24.15 0.40
CA LYS A 694 -22.68 24.75 -0.94
C LYS A 694 -21.22 24.65 -1.36
N LYS A 695 -20.30 25.04 -0.47
CA LYS A 695 -18.85 24.90 -0.66
C LYS A 695 -18.45 23.44 -0.90
N GLU A 696 -19.05 22.49 -0.20
CA GLU A 696 -18.85 21.05 -0.41
C GLU A 696 -19.37 20.60 -1.79
N LYS A 697 -20.54 21.07 -2.22
CA LYS A 697 -21.13 20.79 -3.54
C LYS A 697 -20.35 21.47 -4.69
N GLU A 698 -19.66 22.57 -4.41
CA GLU A 698 -18.74 23.27 -5.33
C GLU A 698 -17.40 22.53 -5.40
N LEU A 699 -16.75 22.26 -4.28
CA LEU A 699 -15.52 21.46 -4.19
C LEU A 699 -15.70 20.06 -4.81
N LYS A 700 -16.85 19.40 -4.63
CA LYS A 700 -17.16 18.13 -5.31
C LYS A 700 -17.20 18.24 -6.84
N LYS A 701 -17.65 19.39 -7.39
CA LYS A 701 -17.60 19.66 -8.84
C LYS A 701 -16.19 19.99 -9.30
N GLU A 702 -15.42 20.73 -8.52
CA GLU A 702 -14.01 21.04 -8.81
C GLU A 702 -13.16 19.77 -8.79
N VAL A 703 -13.36 18.88 -7.83
CA VAL A 703 -12.72 17.56 -7.77
C VAL A 703 -13.12 16.70 -8.97
N ALA A 704 -14.41 16.65 -9.34
CA ALA A 704 -14.84 15.91 -10.53
C ALA A 704 -14.24 16.48 -11.83
N SER A 705 -14.16 17.81 -11.96
CA SER A 705 -13.52 18.49 -13.08
C SER A 705 -12.01 18.21 -13.14
N ALA A 706 -11.32 18.26 -12.00
CA ALA A 706 -9.90 17.93 -11.90
C ALA A 706 -9.62 16.44 -12.19
N GLN A 707 -10.51 15.53 -11.77
CA GLN A 707 -10.45 14.10 -12.10
C GLN A 707 -10.65 13.86 -13.61
N GLN A 708 -11.60 14.55 -14.24
CA GLN A 708 -11.80 14.48 -15.69
C GLN A 708 -10.56 15.02 -16.44
N LEU A 709 -10.05 16.20 -16.07
CA LEU A 709 -8.81 16.73 -16.66
C LEU A 709 -7.62 15.81 -16.45
N ALA A 710 -7.49 15.15 -15.29
CA ALA A 710 -6.44 14.16 -15.04
C ALA A 710 -6.60 12.91 -15.93
N ALA A 711 -7.82 12.45 -16.16
CA ALA A 711 -8.12 11.34 -17.07
C ALA A 711 -7.82 11.70 -18.53
N ASP A 712 -8.20 12.90 -18.98
CA ASP A 712 -7.92 13.42 -20.32
C ASP A 712 -6.40 13.55 -20.56
N ARG A 713 -5.65 14.07 -19.57
CA ARG A 713 -4.17 14.11 -19.64
C ARG A 713 -3.54 12.71 -19.58
N ALA A 714 -4.10 11.77 -18.84
CA ALA A 714 -3.63 10.38 -18.85
C ALA A 714 -3.88 9.70 -20.20
N ALA A 715 -4.98 10.02 -20.89
CA ALA A 715 -5.25 9.57 -22.26
C ALA A 715 -4.31 10.24 -23.28
N GLU A 716 -4.07 11.55 -23.15
CA GLU A 716 -3.09 12.29 -23.95
C GLU A 716 -1.69 11.67 -23.81
N ILE A 717 -1.21 11.45 -22.58
CA ILE A 717 0.09 10.81 -22.28
C ILE A 717 0.17 9.39 -22.86
N LYS A 718 -0.91 8.60 -22.79
CA LYS A 718 -0.95 7.27 -23.45
C LYS A 718 -0.79 7.41 -24.97
N SER A 719 -1.51 8.33 -25.61
CA SER A 719 -1.41 8.56 -27.06
C SER A 719 -0.03 9.08 -27.49
N LEU A 720 0.64 9.88 -26.65
CA LEU A 720 1.99 10.38 -26.89
C LEU A 720 3.04 9.27 -26.69
N LYS A 721 2.88 8.40 -25.69
CA LYS A 721 3.72 7.20 -25.53
C LYS A 721 3.56 6.22 -26.69
N GLU A 722 2.33 6.02 -27.18
CA GLU A 722 2.07 5.18 -28.35
C GLU A 722 2.74 5.75 -29.61
N LYS A 723 2.54 7.06 -29.90
CA LYS A 723 3.24 7.76 -30.99
C LYS A 723 4.76 7.67 -30.86
N LEU A 724 5.30 7.85 -29.65
CA LEU A 724 6.75 7.71 -29.41
C LEU A 724 7.25 6.29 -29.69
N SER A 725 6.51 5.25 -29.30
CA SER A 725 6.87 3.86 -29.62
C SER A 725 6.74 3.53 -31.11
N GLN A 726 5.75 4.12 -31.80
CA GLN A 726 5.60 4.00 -33.25
C GLN A 726 6.80 4.66 -33.97
N GLU A 727 7.16 5.89 -33.61
CA GLU A 727 8.32 6.62 -34.13
C GLU A 727 9.66 5.92 -33.82
N VAL A 728 9.85 5.39 -32.61
CA VAL A 728 11.04 4.58 -32.28
C VAL A 728 11.09 3.33 -33.17
N SER A 729 9.97 2.63 -33.38
CA SER A 729 9.94 1.48 -34.29
C SER A 729 10.16 1.85 -35.76
N ALA A 730 9.78 3.07 -36.18
CA ALA A 730 10.00 3.57 -37.52
C ALA A 730 11.47 3.96 -37.72
N LYS A 731 12.06 4.66 -36.74
CA LYS A 731 13.49 4.98 -36.67
C LYS A 731 14.35 3.71 -36.72
N GLN A 732 14.03 2.70 -35.91
CA GLN A 732 14.74 1.42 -35.93
C GLN A 732 14.68 0.76 -37.33
N LYS A 733 13.51 0.71 -37.97
CA LYS A 733 13.37 0.15 -39.33
C LYS A 733 14.14 0.95 -40.39
N LEU A 734 14.26 2.26 -40.22
CA LEU A 734 15.09 3.12 -41.08
C LEU A 734 16.59 2.88 -40.84
N GLU A 735 17.02 2.67 -39.59
CA GLU A 735 18.40 2.35 -39.23
C GLU A 735 18.79 0.94 -39.71
N GLU A 736 17.92 -0.06 -39.54
CA GLU A 736 18.03 -1.39 -40.15
C GLU A 736 18.12 -1.29 -41.68
N GLY A 737 17.27 -0.47 -42.31
CA GLY A 737 17.33 -0.18 -43.74
C GLY A 737 18.67 0.44 -44.18
N GLN A 738 19.21 1.39 -43.43
CA GLN A 738 20.53 1.97 -43.66
C GLN A 738 21.67 0.96 -43.46
N HIS A 739 21.56 0.07 -42.47
CA HIS A 739 22.52 -1.02 -42.27
C HIS A 739 22.47 -2.05 -43.40
N VAL A 740 21.28 -2.39 -43.92
CA VAL A 740 21.12 -3.28 -45.08
C VAL A 740 21.68 -2.63 -46.34
N SER A 741 21.25 -1.41 -46.70
CA SER A 741 21.77 -0.71 -47.89
C SER A 741 23.27 -0.43 -47.79
N GLY A 742 23.79 -0.16 -46.58
CA GLY A 742 25.22 -0.04 -46.32
C GLY A 742 25.99 -1.37 -46.43
N ARG A 743 25.36 -2.52 -46.14
CA ARG A 743 25.95 -3.84 -46.41
C ARG A 743 25.93 -4.15 -47.91
N GLU A 744 24.84 -3.80 -48.60
CA GLU A 744 24.69 -3.99 -50.05
C GLU A 744 25.67 -3.12 -50.84
N LEU A 745 25.86 -1.85 -50.45
CA LEU A 745 26.89 -0.99 -51.03
C LEU A 745 28.29 -1.61 -50.90
N ARG A 746 28.67 -2.08 -49.70
CA ARG A 746 29.96 -2.77 -49.49
C ARG A 746 30.10 -4.05 -50.32
N ARG A 747 29.03 -4.83 -50.50
CA ARG A 747 29.03 -6.00 -51.41
C ARG A 747 29.21 -5.57 -52.86
N ALA A 748 28.54 -4.50 -53.29
CA ALA A 748 28.67 -3.96 -54.64
C ALA A 748 30.11 -3.44 -54.89
N GLU A 749 30.68 -2.71 -53.94
CA GLU A 749 32.07 -2.24 -53.96
C GLU A 749 33.07 -3.41 -53.99
N ALA A 750 32.89 -4.43 -53.14
CA ALA A 750 33.71 -5.64 -53.17
C ALA A 750 33.61 -6.37 -54.52
N SER A 751 32.40 -6.54 -55.07
CA SER A 751 32.19 -7.15 -56.39
C SER A 751 32.82 -6.34 -57.52
N LYS A 752 32.82 -5.00 -57.41
CA LYS A 752 33.48 -4.09 -58.35
C LYS A 752 35.01 -4.22 -58.28
N ILE A 753 35.58 -4.33 -57.08
CA ILE A 753 37.01 -4.57 -56.85
C ILE A 753 37.43 -5.95 -57.36
N GLU A 754 36.60 -6.98 -57.15
CA GLU A 754 36.82 -8.30 -57.76
C GLU A 754 36.79 -8.24 -59.28
N LEU A 755 35.83 -7.54 -59.87
CA LEU A 755 35.70 -7.41 -61.32
C LEU A 755 36.86 -6.60 -61.93
N SER A 756 37.34 -5.53 -61.27
CA SER A 756 38.54 -4.82 -61.72
C SER A 756 39.80 -5.67 -61.56
N ALA A 757 39.97 -6.39 -60.45
CA ALA A 757 41.11 -7.31 -60.27
C ALA A 757 41.07 -8.51 -61.22
N LYS A 758 39.88 -8.95 -61.67
CA LYS A 758 39.71 -9.95 -62.73
C LYS A 758 40.04 -9.37 -64.11
N ALA A 759 39.66 -8.11 -64.39
CA ALA A 759 40.03 -7.40 -65.62
C ALA A 759 41.55 -7.15 -65.70
N GLU A 760 42.18 -6.63 -64.64
CA GLU A 760 43.63 -6.41 -64.56
C GLU A 760 44.43 -7.70 -64.77
N LYS A 761 43.95 -8.84 -64.22
CA LYS A 761 44.55 -10.16 -64.46
C LYS A 761 44.40 -10.59 -65.93
N ALA A 762 43.22 -10.43 -66.52
CA ALA A 762 42.99 -10.74 -67.93
C ALA A 762 43.82 -9.85 -68.86
N GLU A 763 44.00 -8.57 -68.53
CA GLU A 763 44.89 -7.65 -69.26
C GLU A 763 46.36 -8.03 -69.10
N ALA A 764 46.80 -8.42 -67.90
CA ALA A 764 48.17 -8.89 -67.66
C ALA A 764 48.45 -10.24 -68.37
N GLU A 765 47.47 -11.14 -68.45
CA GLU A 765 47.55 -12.38 -69.22
C GLU A 765 47.56 -12.10 -70.73
N LEU A 766 46.73 -11.17 -71.22
CA LEU A 766 46.77 -10.70 -72.60
C LEU A 766 48.13 -10.07 -72.95
N GLN A 767 48.70 -9.25 -72.05
CA GLN A 767 50.03 -8.67 -72.23
C GLN A 767 51.12 -9.74 -72.27
N LYS A 768 51.08 -10.75 -71.38
CA LYS A 768 52.00 -11.91 -71.42
C LYS A 768 51.87 -12.69 -72.73
N LEU A 769 50.66 -13.02 -73.17
CA LEU A 769 50.44 -13.71 -74.45
C LEU A 769 50.90 -12.87 -75.65
N LEU A 770 50.74 -11.55 -75.62
CA LEU A 770 51.27 -10.63 -76.63
C LEU A 770 52.81 -10.55 -76.58
N GLU A 771 53.43 -10.64 -75.41
CA GLU A 771 54.88 -10.76 -75.28
C GLU A 771 55.41 -12.12 -75.75
N GLU A 772 54.74 -13.22 -75.40
CA GLU A 772 55.09 -14.57 -75.83
C GLU A 772 54.95 -14.70 -77.34
N ALA A 773 53.87 -14.17 -77.93
CA ALA A 773 53.74 -14.05 -79.38
C ALA A 773 54.87 -13.21 -80.00
N LYS A 774 55.30 -12.09 -79.37
CA LYS A 774 56.46 -11.30 -79.81
C LYS A 774 57.79 -12.06 -79.68
N LYS A 775 57.98 -12.87 -78.63
CA LYS A 775 59.18 -13.69 -78.36
C LYS A 775 59.27 -14.92 -79.26
N LEU A 776 58.14 -15.54 -79.59
CA LEU A 776 58.04 -16.66 -80.52
C LEU A 776 58.19 -16.21 -81.99
N ARG A 777 57.76 -15.00 -82.36
CA ARG A 777 57.85 -14.48 -83.74
C ARG A 777 59.27 -14.53 -84.36
N PRO A 778 60.36 -14.10 -83.69
CA PRO A 778 61.70 -14.26 -84.23
C PRO A 778 62.13 -15.73 -84.26
N ARG A 779 61.72 -16.57 -83.31
CA ARG A 779 62.04 -18.01 -83.34
C ARG A 779 61.32 -18.75 -84.47
N VAL A 780 60.08 -18.36 -84.81
CA VAL A 780 59.38 -18.87 -85.99
C VAL A 780 60.13 -18.48 -87.26
N LYS A 781 60.54 -17.20 -87.40
CA LYS A 781 61.38 -16.75 -88.54
C LYS A 781 62.72 -17.49 -88.60
N GLU A 782 63.39 -17.67 -87.48
CA GLU A 782 64.65 -18.40 -87.39
C GLU A 782 64.47 -19.87 -87.80
N LEU A 783 63.35 -20.51 -87.43
CA LEU A 783 63.00 -21.86 -87.84
C LEU A 783 62.59 -21.94 -89.33
N GLU A 784 61.93 -20.91 -89.88
CA GLU A 784 61.67 -20.78 -91.31
C GLU A 784 62.99 -20.64 -92.10
N GLU A 785 63.88 -19.75 -91.65
CA GLU A 785 65.22 -19.55 -92.20
C GLU A 785 66.10 -20.81 -92.08
N GLN A 786 66.07 -21.51 -90.94
CA GLN A 786 66.72 -22.81 -90.75
C GLN A 786 66.12 -23.89 -91.64
N MET A 787 64.81 -23.94 -91.82
CA MET A 787 64.16 -24.88 -92.74
C MET A 787 64.54 -24.59 -94.20
N HIS A 788 64.67 -23.31 -94.58
CA HIS A 788 65.21 -22.90 -95.88
C HIS A 788 66.73 -23.16 -96.00
N LYS A 789 67.51 -23.10 -94.92
CA LYS A 789 68.94 -23.43 -94.89
C LYS A 789 69.15 -24.94 -95.01
N LEU A 790 68.50 -25.73 -94.17
CA LEU A 790 68.49 -27.20 -94.20
C LEU A 790 67.97 -27.75 -95.54
N LYS A 791 67.04 -27.08 -96.24
CA LYS A 791 66.66 -27.46 -97.61
C LYS A 791 67.81 -27.32 -98.62
N ARG A 792 68.62 -26.26 -98.53
CA ARG A 792 69.80 -26.03 -99.39
C ARG A 792 70.98 -26.93 -98.99
N GLU A 793 71.17 -27.14 -97.70
CA GLU A 793 72.17 -28.07 -97.16
C GLU A 793 71.82 -29.51 -97.49
N LYS A 794 70.54 -29.87 -97.53
CA LYS A 794 70.09 -31.19 -98.00
C LYS A 794 70.42 -31.41 -99.48
N SER A 795 70.16 -30.45 -100.38
CA SER A 795 70.56 -30.62 -101.78
C SER A 795 72.08 -30.73 -101.93
N ALA A 796 72.84 -29.85 -101.28
CA ALA A 796 74.30 -29.91 -101.28
C ALA A 796 74.87 -31.21 -100.67
N ALA A 797 74.22 -31.78 -99.64
CA ALA A 797 74.61 -33.05 -99.03
C ALA A 797 74.17 -34.28 -99.83
N GLN A 798 73.18 -34.15 -100.73
CA GLN A 798 72.89 -35.17 -101.73
C GLN A 798 73.96 -35.18 -102.82
N GLU A 799 74.34 -34.01 -103.34
CA GLU A 799 75.46 -33.83 -104.27
C GLU A 799 76.80 -34.31 -103.66
N GLU A 800 77.06 -33.98 -102.39
CA GLU A 800 78.24 -34.46 -101.65
C GLU A 800 78.14 -35.96 -101.30
N GLY A 801 76.94 -36.52 -101.18
CA GLY A 801 76.72 -37.95 -100.98
C GLY A 801 77.07 -38.78 -102.22
N GLU A 802 76.70 -38.30 -103.40
CA GLU A 802 77.09 -38.86 -104.70
C GLU A 802 78.63 -38.81 -104.90
N PHE A 803 79.28 -37.76 -104.39
CA PHE A 803 80.74 -37.64 -104.34
C PHE A 803 81.39 -38.56 -103.28
N LYS A 804 80.83 -38.66 -102.06
CA LYS A 804 81.34 -39.53 -100.99
C LYS A 804 81.15 -41.02 -101.27
N SER A 805 80.17 -41.40 -102.09
CA SER A 805 80.07 -42.76 -102.64
C SER A 805 81.33 -43.15 -103.43
N GLN A 806 81.87 -42.22 -104.22
CA GLN A 806 83.13 -42.41 -104.96
C GLN A 806 84.33 -42.47 -104.01
N GLN A 807 84.32 -41.72 -102.90
CA GLN A 807 85.34 -41.80 -101.86
C GLN A 807 85.28 -43.08 -101.02
N TYR A 808 84.12 -43.72 -100.87
CA TYR A 808 83.98 -44.95 -100.07
C TYR A 808 84.77 -46.13 -100.64
N ILE A 809 84.91 -46.18 -101.97
CA ILE A 809 85.79 -47.13 -102.70
C ILE A 809 87.27 -46.96 -102.26
N ASN A 810 87.67 -45.72 -101.94
CA ASN A 810 89.01 -45.39 -101.44
C ASN A 810 89.14 -45.68 -99.93
N ALA A 811 88.10 -45.38 -99.15
CA ALA A 811 88.05 -45.61 -97.70
C ALA A 811 88.16 -47.10 -97.30
N GLN A 812 87.86 -48.04 -98.20
CA GLN A 812 88.04 -49.47 -97.94
C GLN A 812 89.51 -49.84 -97.63
N ALA A 813 90.49 -49.07 -98.12
CA ALA A 813 91.90 -49.24 -97.74
C ALA A 813 92.17 -48.78 -96.29
N LEU A 814 91.51 -47.72 -95.83
CA LEU A 814 91.67 -47.15 -94.49
C LEU A 814 91.11 -48.07 -93.38
N LEU A 815 90.10 -48.89 -93.70
CA LEU A 815 89.52 -49.88 -92.77
C LEU A 815 90.54 -50.91 -92.25
N SER A 816 91.71 -51.06 -92.87
CA SER A 816 92.78 -51.88 -92.30
C SER A 816 93.43 -51.25 -91.06
N SER A 817 93.49 -49.91 -90.97
CA SER A 817 94.07 -49.17 -89.83
C SER A 817 93.11 -49.04 -88.64
N MET A 818 91.81 -49.19 -88.86
CA MET A 818 90.77 -49.06 -87.82
C MET A 818 90.74 -50.25 -86.85
N ARG A 819 91.38 -51.37 -87.20
CA ARG A 819 91.37 -52.59 -86.38
C ARG A 819 92.19 -52.43 -85.09
N ASP A 820 93.33 -51.76 -85.16
CA ASP A 820 94.21 -51.60 -83.99
C ASP A 820 93.58 -50.68 -82.93
N GLN A 821 92.89 -49.62 -83.36
CA GLN A 821 92.09 -48.73 -82.51
C GLN A 821 90.93 -49.47 -81.79
N THR A 822 90.46 -50.59 -82.33
CA THR A 822 89.37 -51.38 -81.72
C THR A 822 89.80 -52.01 -80.39
N LEU A 823 91.10 -52.27 -80.18
CA LEU A 823 91.61 -52.83 -78.93
C LEU A 823 91.65 -51.79 -77.80
N GLU A 824 92.02 -50.54 -78.09
CA GLU A 824 92.08 -49.45 -77.10
C GLU A 824 90.68 -49.11 -76.56
N MET A 825 89.68 -49.03 -77.45
CA MET A 825 88.27 -48.87 -77.09
C MET A 825 87.77 -49.96 -76.12
N SER A 826 88.30 -51.18 -76.20
CA SER A 826 87.87 -52.31 -75.35
C SER A 826 88.25 -52.17 -73.87
N VAL A 827 89.23 -51.33 -73.55
CA VAL A 827 89.64 -51.04 -72.16
C VAL A 827 88.74 -49.96 -71.56
N GLN A 828 88.47 -48.89 -72.32
CA GLN A 828 87.57 -47.80 -71.93
C GLN A 828 86.13 -48.32 -71.65
N LEU A 829 85.70 -49.34 -72.40
CA LEU A 829 84.42 -50.04 -72.18
C LEU A 829 84.35 -50.85 -70.87
N LYS A 830 85.47 -51.17 -70.21
CA LYS A 830 85.48 -51.83 -68.89
C LYS A 830 85.45 -50.82 -67.75
N GLU A 831 86.20 -49.72 -67.89
CA GLU A 831 86.22 -48.65 -66.90
C GLU A 831 84.84 -47.98 -66.77
N SER A 832 84.23 -47.63 -67.91
CA SER A 832 82.85 -47.10 -67.95
C SER A 832 81.81 -48.08 -67.39
N LYS A 833 82.03 -49.40 -67.47
CA LYS A 833 81.17 -50.39 -66.82
C LYS A 833 81.27 -50.33 -65.29
N SER A 834 82.48 -50.23 -64.73
CA SER A 834 82.65 -50.06 -63.27
C SER A 834 82.09 -48.74 -62.75
N GLN A 835 82.13 -47.68 -63.56
CA GLN A 835 81.49 -46.41 -63.24
C GLN A 835 79.95 -46.52 -63.26
N ALA A 836 79.38 -47.32 -64.17
CA ALA A 836 77.95 -47.62 -64.16
C ALA A 836 77.54 -48.45 -62.92
N GLU A 837 78.33 -49.46 -62.54
CA GLU A 837 78.08 -50.29 -61.35
C GLU A 837 78.09 -49.45 -60.05
N ALA A 838 79.03 -48.50 -59.90
CA ALA A 838 79.04 -47.57 -58.78
C ALA A 838 77.80 -46.65 -58.73
N VAL A 839 77.33 -46.17 -59.89
CA VAL A 839 76.11 -45.36 -59.99
C VAL A 839 74.85 -46.20 -59.74
N GLU A 840 74.84 -47.50 -60.07
CA GLU A 840 73.77 -48.42 -59.70
C GLU A 840 73.70 -48.64 -58.17
N GLU A 841 74.84 -48.70 -57.47
CA GLU A 841 74.89 -48.76 -56.01
C GLU A 841 74.39 -47.45 -55.35
N GLU A 842 74.85 -46.28 -55.79
CA GLU A 842 74.33 -44.98 -55.32
C GLU A 842 72.81 -44.85 -55.55
N LEU A 843 72.33 -45.30 -56.72
CA LEU A 843 70.91 -45.28 -57.06
C LEU A 843 70.10 -46.23 -56.16
N ALA A 844 70.64 -47.39 -55.79
CA ALA A 844 70.03 -48.30 -54.83
C ALA A 844 69.95 -47.71 -53.41
N GLU A 845 70.97 -46.99 -52.95
CA GLU A 845 70.91 -46.26 -51.67
C GLU A 845 69.87 -45.15 -51.69
N VAL A 846 69.80 -44.35 -52.76
CA VAL A 846 68.77 -43.32 -52.95
C VAL A 846 67.37 -43.94 -52.98
N GLN A 847 67.17 -45.10 -53.63
CA GLN A 847 65.90 -45.83 -53.57
C GLN A 847 65.55 -46.28 -52.16
N LYS A 848 66.51 -46.80 -51.37
CA LYS A 848 66.28 -47.21 -49.98
C LYS A 848 65.86 -46.02 -49.11
N LEU A 849 66.59 -44.90 -49.18
CA LEU A 849 66.24 -43.67 -48.48
C LEU A 849 64.86 -43.14 -48.90
N LEU A 850 64.50 -43.21 -50.18
CA LEU A 850 63.17 -42.84 -50.66
C LEU A 850 62.07 -43.75 -50.09
N GLN A 851 62.30 -45.05 -49.96
CA GLN A 851 61.36 -45.97 -49.30
C GLN A 851 61.21 -45.66 -47.81
N GLU A 852 62.30 -45.36 -47.11
CA GLU A 852 62.28 -44.98 -45.69
C GLU A 852 61.49 -43.68 -45.48
N ARG A 853 61.76 -42.63 -46.27
CA ARG A 853 60.96 -41.40 -46.32
C ARG A 853 59.49 -41.65 -46.68
N THR A 854 59.20 -42.63 -47.53
CA THR A 854 57.82 -42.99 -47.88
C THR A 854 57.10 -43.61 -46.68
N ARG A 855 57.75 -44.52 -45.95
CA ARG A 855 57.23 -45.12 -44.71
C ARG A 855 57.01 -44.08 -43.61
N GLU A 856 57.95 -43.15 -43.42
CA GLU A 856 57.80 -41.98 -42.52
C GLU A 856 56.58 -41.14 -42.91
N ALA A 857 56.40 -40.86 -44.21
CA ALA A 857 55.26 -40.10 -44.69
C ALA A 857 53.93 -40.85 -44.53
N GLU A 858 53.94 -42.19 -44.51
CA GLU A 858 52.77 -43.03 -44.23
C GLU A 858 52.43 -43.07 -42.74
N THR A 859 53.41 -43.19 -41.84
CA THR A 859 53.17 -43.12 -40.39
C THR A 859 52.68 -41.74 -39.98
N MET A 860 53.23 -40.65 -40.54
CA MET A 860 52.71 -39.30 -40.32
C MET A 860 51.27 -39.15 -40.86
N ARG A 861 50.96 -39.66 -42.07
CA ARG A 861 49.59 -39.65 -42.60
C ARG A 861 48.62 -40.43 -41.70
N ARG A 862 49.03 -41.58 -41.16
CA ARG A 862 48.21 -42.36 -40.21
C ARG A 862 48.00 -41.60 -38.91
N LEU A 863 49.05 -41.02 -38.31
CA LEU A 863 48.93 -40.27 -37.05
C LEU A 863 48.02 -39.05 -37.18
N LEU A 864 48.04 -38.38 -38.34
CA LEU A 864 47.08 -37.31 -38.64
C LEU A 864 45.64 -37.85 -38.74
N SER A 865 45.39 -38.95 -39.47
CA SER A 865 44.06 -39.61 -39.50
C SER A 865 43.59 -39.99 -38.09
N ASP A 866 44.45 -40.61 -37.29
CA ASP A 866 44.15 -41.00 -35.91
C ASP A 866 43.85 -39.77 -35.01
N VAL A 867 44.38 -38.58 -35.31
CA VAL A 867 44.09 -37.33 -34.60
C VAL A 867 42.79 -36.69 -35.11
N ASP A 868 42.63 -36.59 -36.42
CA ASP A 868 41.42 -36.09 -37.08
C ASP A 868 40.21 -36.90 -36.61
N GLU A 869 40.25 -38.23 -36.67
CA GLU A 869 39.19 -39.14 -36.20
C GLU A 869 38.81 -38.93 -34.72
N ARG A 870 39.76 -38.58 -33.85
CA ARG A 870 39.50 -38.24 -32.44
C ARG A 870 38.89 -36.86 -32.27
N ALA A 871 39.28 -35.88 -33.09
CA ALA A 871 38.66 -34.55 -33.11
C ALA A 871 37.20 -34.65 -33.61
N ASP A 872 37.01 -35.37 -34.71
CA ASP A 872 35.72 -35.71 -35.31
C ASP A 872 34.83 -36.50 -34.32
N GLY A 873 35.41 -37.42 -33.56
CA GLY A 873 34.74 -38.13 -32.46
C GLY A 873 34.21 -37.17 -31.39
N LYS A 874 35.06 -36.26 -30.88
CA LYS A 874 34.64 -35.22 -29.93
C LYS A 874 33.57 -34.29 -30.51
N VAL A 875 33.66 -33.92 -31.79
CA VAL A 875 32.63 -33.10 -32.46
C VAL A 875 31.30 -33.85 -32.55
N ARG A 876 31.29 -35.16 -32.84
CA ARG A 876 30.08 -35.99 -32.80
C ARG A 876 29.50 -36.08 -31.39
N GLU A 877 30.32 -36.35 -30.37
CA GLU A 877 29.85 -36.36 -28.98
C GLU A 877 29.23 -35.02 -28.57
N MET A 878 29.90 -33.89 -28.87
CA MET A 878 29.39 -32.56 -28.54
C MET A 878 28.11 -32.22 -29.29
N ARG A 879 27.93 -32.69 -30.53
CA ARG A 879 26.64 -32.62 -31.24
C ARG A 879 25.57 -33.45 -30.55
N THR A 880 25.82 -34.73 -30.24
CA THR A 880 24.82 -35.56 -29.54
C THR A 880 24.45 -35.04 -28.16
N ARG A 881 25.37 -34.39 -27.43
CA ARG A 881 25.08 -33.69 -26.17
C ARG A 881 24.23 -32.43 -26.38
N MET A 882 24.47 -31.69 -27.46
CA MET A 882 23.67 -30.51 -27.84
C MET A 882 22.28 -30.92 -28.33
N GLU A 883 22.18 -31.95 -29.15
CA GLU A 883 20.94 -32.53 -29.66
C GLU A 883 20.07 -33.05 -28.50
N ALA A 884 20.64 -33.83 -27.57
CA ALA A 884 19.92 -34.27 -26.36
C ALA A 884 19.48 -33.11 -25.45
N ALA A 885 20.28 -32.03 -25.33
CA ALA A 885 19.90 -30.83 -24.59
C ALA A 885 18.81 -30.01 -25.28
N ILE A 886 18.73 -30.06 -26.62
CA ILE A 886 17.64 -29.47 -27.40
C ILE A 886 16.37 -30.32 -27.24
N GLU A 887 16.45 -31.65 -27.37
CA GLU A 887 15.31 -32.56 -27.14
C GLU A 887 14.69 -32.38 -25.75
N GLU A 888 15.51 -32.25 -24.70
CA GLU A 888 15.01 -32.04 -23.34
C GLU A 888 14.45 -30.62 -23.14
N ARG A 889 15.04 -29.61 -23.77
CA ARG A 889 14.45 -28.26 -23.81
C ARG A 889 13.10 -28.27 -24.54
N GLU A 890 12.97 -29.02 -25.63
CA GLU A 890 11.72 -29.18 -26.38
C GLU A 890 10.67 -29.95 -25.58
N ARG A 891 11.04 -31.01 -24.84
CA ARG A 891 10.12 -31.64 -23.86
C ARG A 891 9.60 -30.64 -22.84
N ILE A 892 10.49 -29.87 -22.20
CA ILE A 892 10.12 -28.90 -21.16
C ILE A 892 9.24 -27.78 -21.77
N GLU A 893 9.52 -27.34 -23.00
CA GLU A 893 8.69 -26.37 -23.71
C GLU A 893 7.30 -26.96 -24.01
N ASP A 894 7.20 -28.19 -24.53
CA ASP A 894 5.92 -28.87 -24.79
C ASP A 894 5.13 -29.11 -23.51
N GLU A 895 5.76 -29.64 -22.46
CA GLU A 895 5.14 -29.86 -21.14
C GLU A 895 4.63 -28.55 -20.56
N SER A 896 5.44 -27.48 -20.58
CA SER A 896 5.01 -26.15 -20.15
C SER A 896 3.85 -25.62 -20.98
N SER A 897 3.81 -25.91 -22.30
CA SER A 897 2.70 -25.52 -23.18
C SER A 897 1.42 -26.29 -22.85
N THR A 898 1.51 -27.59 -22.52
CA THR A 898 0.34 -28.37 -22.10
C THR A 898 -0.16 -27.96 -20.72
N LEU A 899 0.73 -27.62 -19.79
CA LEU A 899 0.39 -27.06 -18.48
C LEU A 899 -0.27 -25.69 -18.63
N ALA A 900 0.27 -24.79 -19.46
CA ALA A 900 -0.35 -23.50 -19.76
C ALA A 900 -1.76 -23.67 -20.38
N ARG A 901 -1.93 -24.63 -21.30
CA ARG A 901 -3.26 -24.98 -21.88
C ARG A 901 -4.22 -25.57 -20.84
N LYS A 902 -3.75 -26.39 -19.89
CA LYS A 902 -4.56 -26.90 -18.76
C LYS A 902 -4.98 -25.75 -17.84
N ARG A 903 -4.04 -24.91 -17.41
CA ARG A 903 -4.31 -23.73 -16.57
C ARG A 903 -5.26 -22.72 -17.25
N SER A 904 -5.17 -22.52 -18.56
CA SER A 904 -6.14 -21.67 -19.29
C SER A 904 -7.57 -22.22 -19.18
N ARG A 905 -7.75 -23.54 -19.38
CA ARG A 905 -9.05 -24.21 -19.24
C ARG A 905 -9.57 -24.16 -17.81
N GLU A 906 -8.73 -24.43 -16.80
CA GLU A 906 -9.08 -24.27 -15.38
C GLU A 906 -9.55 -22.84 -15.09
N VAL A 907 -8.86 -21.82 -15.61
CA VAL A 907 -9.24 -20.41 -15.47
C VAL A 907 -10.52 -20.05 -16.25
N GLU A 908 -10.75 -20.65 -17.42
CA GLU A 908 -11.99 -20.47 -18.20
C GLU A 908 -13.20 -21.14 -17.53
N GLU A 909 -13.02 -22.33 -16.94
CA GLU A 909 -14.02 -23.01 -16.11
C GLU A 909 -14.33 -22.22 -14.84
N LEU A 910 -13.32 -21.71 -14.14
CA LEU A 910 -13.52 -20.87 -12.96
C LEU A 910 -14.22 -19.55 -13.33
N LYS A 911 -13.88 -18.94 -14.48
CA LYS A 911 -14.62 -17.80 -15.04
C LYS A 911 -16.03 -18.16 -15.47
N GLN A 912 -16.32 -19.39 -15.88
CA GLN A 912 -17.67 -19.84 -16.18
C GLN A 912 -18.48 -20.02 -14.90
N LYS A 913 -17.96 -20.77 -13.91
CA LYS A 913 -18.54 -20.96 -12.58
C LYS A 913 -18.80 -19.62 -11.88
N LEU A 914 -17.86 -18.66 -11.96
CA LEU A 914 -18.07 -17.30 -11.46
C LEU A 914 -19.23 -16.59 -12.15
N ARG A 915 -19.33 -16.66 -13.49
CA ARG A 915 -20.45 -16.07 -14.24
C ARG A 915 -21.78 -16.80 -14.01
N GLU A 916 -21.76 -18.06 -13.58
CA GLU A 916 -22.95 -18.82 -13.19
C GLU A 916 -23.42 -18.40 -11.80
N LEU A 917 -22.52 -18.38 -10.81
CA LEU A 917 -22.77 -17.84 -9.46
C LEU A 917 -23.19 -16.35 -9.49
N GLU A 918 -22.63 -15.53 -10.39
CA GLU A 918 -23.07 -14.14 -10.59
C GLU A 918 -24.51 -14.04 -11.14
N ARG A 919 -24.97 -15.02 -11.92
CA ARG A 919 -26.36 -15.06 -12.40
C ARG A 919 -27.29 -15.59 -11.32
N GLU A 920 -26.89 -16.63 -10.59
CA GLU A 920 -27.63 -17.15 -9.44
C GLU A 920 -27.79 -16.07 -8.36
N MET A 921 -26.73 -15.33 -8.03
CA MET A 921 -26.81 -14.16 -7.14
C MET A 921 -27.79 -13.11 -7.67
N LYS A 922 -27.77 -12.79 -8.97
CA LYS A 922 -28.70 -11.81 -9.57
C LYS A 922 -30.14 -12.29 -9.51
N ASN A 923 -30.39 -13.56 -9.81
CA ASN A 923 -31.71 -14.19 -9.69
C ASN A 923 -32.19 -14.16 -8.23
N LEU A 924 -31.35 -14.55 -7.26
CA LEU A 924 -31.68 -14.51 -5.84
C LEU A 924 -31.93 -13.08 -5.34
N THR A 925 -31.20 -12.07 -5.83
CA THR A 925 -31.52 -10.66 -5.51
C THR A 925 -32.85 -10.20 -6.12
N GLN A 926 -33.17 -10.66 -7.34
CA GLN A 926 -34.47 -10.38 -7.95
C GLN A 926 -35.60 -11.05 -7.18
N GLU A 927 -35.48 -12.34 -6.86
CA GLU A 927 -36.45 -13.08 -6.03
C GLU A 927 -36.64 -12.43 -4.64
N ARG A 928 -35.54 -11.97 -4.02
CA ARG A 928 -35.56 -11.22 -2.75
C ARG A 928 -36.30 -9.89 -2.86
N ASP A 929 -36.07 -9.12 -3.94
CA ASP A 929 -36.76 -7.85 -4.17
C ASP A 929 -38.23 -8.07 -4.52
N ASP A 930 -38.55 -9.07 -5.35
CA ASP A 930 -39.90 -9.57 -5.64
C ASP A 930 -40.68 -9.94 -4.36
N LEU A 931 -40.02 -10.63 -3.42
CA LEU A 931 -40.59 -11.01 -2.12
C LEU A 931 -40.78 -9.80 -1.21
N ASP A 932 -39.91 -8.79 -1.29
CA ASP A 932 -40.07 -7.54 -0.55
C ASP A 932 -41.17 -6.64 -1.13
N GLU A 933 -41.37 -6.62 -2.46
CA GLU A 933 -42.50 -5.94 -3.07
C GLU A 933 -43.82 -6.61 -2.68
N LYS A 934 -43.90 -7.95 -2.76
CA LYS A 934 -45.04 -8.72 -2.22
C LYS A 934 -45.24 -8.47 -0.72
N SER A 935 -44.17 -8.40 0.08
CA SER A 935 -44.22 -8.06 1.51
C SER A 935 -44.76 -6.64 1.76
N ARG A 936 -44.36 -5.66 0.94
CA ARG A 936 -44.89 -4.29 0.99
C ARG A 936 -46.35 -4.23 0.56
N GLU A 937 -46.76 -5.01 -0.44
CA GLU A 937 -48.17 -5.13 -0.85
C GLU A 937 -49.03 -5.79 0.23
N TRP A 938 -48.55 -6.88 0.86
CA TRP A 938 -49.23 -7.50 2.00
C TRP A 938 -49.33 -6.58 3.22
N ARG A 939 -48.35 -5.71 3.45
CA ARG A 939 -48.44 -4.63 4.46
C ARG A 939 -49.51 -3.62 4.05
N ARG A 940 -49.39 -2.96 2.90
CA ARG A 940 -50.41 -2.01 2.40
C ARG A 940 -51.82 -2.60 2.45
N ARG A 941 -51.99 -3.87 2.08
CA ARG A 941 -53.29 -4.55 2.09
C ARG A 941 -53.79 -4.86 3.51
N ARG A 942 -52.90 -5.06 4.48
CA ARG A 942 -53.26 -5.09 5.91
C ARG A 942 -53.65 -3.69 6.38
N ASP A 943 -52.82 -2.68 6.11
CA ASP A 943 -53.07 -1.29 6.49
C ASP A 943 -54.41 -0.77 5.91
N GLU A 944 -54.76 -1.19 4.69
CA GLU A 944 -56.06 -0.94 4.04
C GLU A 944 -57.23 -1.66 4.74
N LEU A 945 -57.04 -2.89 5.20
CA LEU A 945 -58.08 -3.66 5.91
C LEU A 945 -58.27 -3.13 7.33
N GLU A 946 -57.19 -2.79 8.03
CA GLU A 946 -57.17 -2.13 9.33
C GLU A 946 -57.88 -0.77 9.25
N ALA A 947 -57.59 0.06 8.24
CA ALA A 947 -58.30 1.31 7.98
C ALA A 947 -59.77 1.13 7.49
N ILE A 948 -60.19 -0.08 7.14
CA ILE A 948 -61.61 -0.43 6.91
C ILE A 948 -62.26 -0.89 8.22
N GLU A 949 -61.55 -1.64 9.07
CA GLU A 949 -62.01 -2.06 10.39
C GLU A 949 -62.14 -0.87 11.36
N GLU A 950 -61.20 0.10 11.34
CA GLU A 950 -61.31 1.38 12.05
C GLU A 950 -62.54 2.18 11.62
N ARG A 951 -62.84 2.24 10.31
CA ARG A 951 -64.07 2.91 9.82
C ARG A 951 -65.33 2.16 10.23
N ALA A 952 -65.36 0.84 10.08
CA ALA A 952 -66.51 0.02 10.45
C ALA A 952 -66.77 0.03 11.98
N SER A 953 -65.72 0.11 12.80
CA SER A 953 -65.83 0.25 14.25
C SER A 953 -66.27 1.66 14.64
N ALA A 954 -65.74 2.72 14.03
CA ALA A 954 -66.21 4.10 14.21
C ALA A 954 -67.68 4.27 13.78
N GLU A 955 -68.08 3.77 12.61
CA GLU A 955 -69.48 3.74 12.17
C GLU A 955 -70.36 2.94 13.14
N ALA A 956 -69.88 1.82 13.67
CA ALA A 956 -70.60 1.06 14.69
C ALA A 956 -70.66 1.78 16.06
N GLU A 957 -69.69 2.63 16.40
CA GLU A 957 -69.74 3.50 17.57
C GLU A 957 -70.70 4.68 17.38
N GLU A 958 -70.73 5.33 16.21
CA GLU A 958 -71.74 6.33 15.87
C GLU A 958 -73.15 5.72 15.88
N MET A 959 -73.33 4.52 15.35
CA MET A 959 -74.60 3.78 15.40
C MET A 959 -75.00 3.37 16.83
N ARG A 960 -74.04 3.08 17.72
CA ARG A 960 -74.30 2.89 19.16
C ARG A 960 -74.63 4.22 19.86
N ALA A 961 -73.94 5.30 19.55
CA ALA A 961 -74.13 6.62 20.14
C ALA A 961 -75.50 7.20 19.76
N THR A 962 -75.88 7.15 18.49
CA THR A 962 -77.21 7.51 18.00
C THR A 962 -78.30 6.60 18.58
N SER A 963 -78.07 5.28 18.68
CA SER A 963 -79.01 4.38 19.37
C SER A 963 -79.17 4.72 20.87
N SER A 964 -78.09 5.12 21.54
CA SER A 964 -78.11 5.59 22.94
C SER A 964 -78.86 6.91 23.09
N GLN A 965 -78.63 7.86 22.17
CA GLN A 965 -79.34 9.13 22.12
C GLN A 965 -80.83 8.95 21.83
N LEU A 966 -81.20 8.01 20.95
CA LEU A 966 -82.59 7.63 20.69
C LEU A 966 -83.26 6.97 21.91
N ARG A 967 -82.54 6.12 22.65
CA ARG A 967 -83.03 5.58 23.94
C ARG A 967 -83.24 6.69 24.97
N SER A 968 -82.25 7.55 25.17
CA SER A 968 -82.37 8.69 26.10
C SER A 968 -83.49 9.67 25.72
N ALA A 969 -83.71 9.91 24.42
CA ALA A 969 -84.84 10.69 23.93
C ALA A 969 -86.19 9.97 24.14
N LEU A 970 -86.23 8.64 23.97
CA LEU A 970 -87.41 7.83 24.26
C LEU A 970 -87.73 7.88 25.77
N ASP A 971 -86.76 7.62 26.64
CA ASP A 971 -86.88 7.69 28.10
C ASP A 971 -87.36 9.08 28.55
N ALA A 972 -86.80 10.16 27.96
CA ALA A 972 -87.23 11.53 28.22
C ALA A 972 -88.68 11.77 27.78
N SER A 973 -89.09 11.24 26.61
CA SER A 973 -90.47 11.34 26.13
C SER A 973 -91.45 10.50 26.97
N GLU A 974 -91.05 9.33 27.45
CA GLU A 974 -91.85 8.46 28.30
C GLU A 974 -92.04 9.09 29.69
N ASN A 975 -91.01 9.73 30.23
CA ASN A 975 -91.12 10.53 31.44
C ASN A 975 -91.98 11.78 31.24
N GLN A 976 -91.87 12.48 30.11
CA GLN A 976 -92.76 13.60 29.77
C GLN A 976 -94.22 13.16 29.64
N VAL A 977 -94.48 11.97 29.08
CA VAL A 977 -95.83 11.36 29.05
C VAL A 977 -96.29 11.04 30.47
N ARG A 978 -95.47 10.37 31.31
CA ARG A 978 -95.81 10.09 32.72
C ARG A 978 -96.13 11.35 33.51
N ASP A 979 -95.37 12.42 33.35
CA ASP A 979 -95.62 13.69 34.04
C ASP A 979 -96.85 14.42 33.47
N GLY A 980 -97.10 14.33 32.16
CA GLY A 980 -98.35 14.76 31.55
C GLY A 980 -99.57 13.95 32.03
N GLU A 981 -99.40 12.65 32.33
CA GLU A 981 -100.42 11.79 32.92
C GLU A 981 -100.67 12.11 34.40
N LYS A 982 -99.62 12.37 35.20
CA LYS A 982 -99.74 12.91 36.57
C LYS A 982 -100.51 14.21 36.55
N GLN A 983 -100.11 15.19 35.73
CA GLN A 983 -100.81 16.47 35.58
C GLN A 983 -102.27 16.28 35.15
N ARG A 984 -102.57 15.33 34.24
CA ARG A 984 -103.95 14.98 33.87
C ARG A 984 -104.73 14.32 35.00
N ALA A 985 -104.09 13.51 35.84
CA ALA A 985 -104.70 12.90 37.03
C ALA A 985 -104.98 13.96 38.11
N ASP A 986 -104.05 14.88 38.35
CA ASP A 986 -104.24 16.01 39.26
C ASP A 986 -105.30 16.99 38.76
N LEU A 987 -105.34 17.28 37.45
CA LEU A 987 -106.42 18.08 36.85
C LEU A 987 -107.78 17.38 36.92
N ARG A 988 -107.84 16.05 36.73
CA ARG A 988 -109.07 15.26 36.98
C ARG A 988 -109.48 15.34 38.44
N LYS A 989 -108.55 15.15 39.38
CA LYS A 989 -108.80 15.24 40.83
C LYS A 989 -109.28 16.63 41.24
N MET A 990 -108.65 17.71 40.74
CA MET A 990 -109.08 19.08 40.95
C MET A 990 -110.45 19.37 40.33
N LEU A 991 -110.76 18.77 39.18
CA LEU A 991 -112.06 18.89 38.52
C LEU A 991 -113.14 18.07 39.24
N ASP A 992 -112.81 16.93 39.84
CA ASP A 992 -113.70 16.13 40.67
C ASP A 992 -113.86 16.71 42.08
N ASP A 993 -112.84 17.36 42.65
CA ASP A 993 -112.96 18.19 43.85
C ASP A 993 -113.82 19.44 43.57
N SER A 994 -113.71 20.05 42.38
CA SER A 994 -114.60 21.14 41.99
C SER A 994 -116.02 20.64 41.77
N ARG A 995 -116.23 19.47 41.14
CA ARG A 995 -117.54 18.81 41.05
C ARG A 995 -118.11 18.46 42.43
N GLN A 996 -117.30 17.97 43.38
CA GLN A 996 -117.75 17.71 44.75
C GLN A 996 -118.13 19.01 45.48
N ARG A 997 -117.41 20.12 45.24
CA ARG A 997 -117.78 21.45 45.75
C ARG A 997 -119.08 21.93 45.10
N TYR A 998 -119.23 21.81 43.77
CA TYR A 998 -120.47 22.11 43.06
C TYR A 998 -121.62 21.18 43.46
N GLU A 999 -121.38 19.92 43.79
CA GLU A 999 -122.40 18.99 44.29
C GLU A 999 -122.78 19.28 45.74
N LYS A 1000 -121.84 19.71 46.59
CA LYS A 1000 -122.16 20.20 47.94
C LYS A 1000 -122.98 21.47 47.83
N ILE A 1001 -122.49 22.48 47.11
CA ILE A 1001 -123.22 23.72 46.82
C ILE A 1001 -124.58 23.42 46.13
N ALA A 1002 -124.69 22.44 45.25
CA ALA A 1002 -125.96 22.05 44.64
C ALA A 1002 -126.86 21.21 45.55
N LYS A 1003 -126.34 20.49 46.55
CA LYS A 1003 -127.12 19.83 47.61
C LYS A 1003 -127.59 20.85 48.64
N ASP A 1004 -126.78 21.84 48.98
CA ASP A 1004 -127.10 22.97 49.85
C ASP A 1004 -128.11 23.91 49.16
N LEU A 1005 -127.91 24.21 47.88
CA LEU A 1005 -128.85 24.95 47.03
C LEU A 1005 -130.10 24.14 46.72
N LYS A 1006 -130.05 22.80 46.69
CA LYS A 1006 -131.25 21.94 46.63
C LYS A 1006 -131.94 21.78 47.98
N ALA A 1007 -131.24 21.95 49.10
CA ALA A 1007 -131.84 22.11 50.42
C ALA A 1007 -132.52 23.48 50.53
N ALA A 1008 -131.93 24.54 49.97
CA ALA A 1008 -132.58 25.85 49.82
C ALA A 1008 -133.77 25.81 48.85
N GLN A 1009 -133.65 25.15 47.69
CA GLN A 1009 -134.75 24.93 46.73
C GLN A 1009 -135.76 23.87 47.21
N SER A 1010 -135.48 23.10 48.26
CA SER A 1010 -136.52 22.32 48.96
C SER A 1010 -137.49 23.22 49.75
N LYS A 1011 -137.13 24.51 49.95
CA LYS A 1011 -138.05 25.60 50.33
C LYS A 1011 -138.55 26.43 49.13
N LEU A 1012 -138.13 26.14 47.89
CA LEU A 1012 -138.54 26.89 46.70
C LEU A 1012 -138.46 26.03 45.41
N LEU A 1013 -139.53 25.28 45.14
CA LEU A 1013 -139.69 24.42 43.96
C LEU A 1013 -139.94 25.25 42.67
N SER A 1014 -139.27 24.94 41.55
CA SER A 1014 -139.91 24.61 40.25
C SER A 1014 -138.94 24.56 39.05
N SER A 1015 -138.91 23.41 38.35
CA SER A 1015 -138.76 23.26 36.88
C SER A 1015 -137.44 23.60 36.15
N PRO A 1016 -137.25 23.13 34.88
CA PRO A 1016 -135.91 22.84 34.32
C PRO A 1016 -135.60 23.47 32.95
N SER A 1017 -134.36 23.29 32.46
CA SER A 1017 -134.12 22.71 31.11
C SER A 1017 -132.66 22.24 30.88
N ARG A 1018 -132.44 21.53 29.78
CA ARG A 1018 -131.18 20.98 29.18
C ARG A 1018 -131.09 21.50 27.73
N THR A 1019 -129.98 21.53 26.97
CA THR A 1019 -128.53 21.29 27.15
C THR A 1019 -127.84 21.97 25.94
N SER A 1020 -126.61 22.47 26.07
CA SER A 1020 -125.86 23.06 24.93
C SER A 1020 -124.87 22.08 24.29
N VAL A 1021 -124.54 22.31 23.02
CA VAL A 1021 -123.74 21.45 22.16
C VAL A 1021 -122.28 21.93 22.02
N ASP A 1022 -121.42 20.95 21.77
CA ASP A 1022 -120.05 20.95 21.24
C ASP A 1022 -119.52 22.20 20.51
N SER A 1023 -118.26 22.53 20.75
CA SER A 1023 -117.28 22.78 19.68
C SER A 1023 -115.85 22.74 20.25
N ASN A 1024 -114.90 22.17 19.50
CA ASN A 1024 -113.50 22.00 19.88
C ASN A 1024 -112.56 22.35 18.72
N ARG A 1025 -111.25 22.41 18.99
CA ARG A 1025 -110.12 22.46 18.04
C ARG A 1025 -109.72 23.85 17.53
N SER A 1026 -108.67 24.39 18.14
CA SER A 1026 -107.73 25.33 17.50
C SER A 1026 -106.36 24.65 17.34
N GLY A 1027 -105.51 25.19 16.46
CA GLY A 1027 -104.19 24.64 16.14
C GLY A 1027 -104.08 24.14 14.69
N SER A 1028 -103.12 24.52 13.86
CA SER A 1028 -102.17 25.65 13.77
C SER A 1028 -101.20 25.23 12.66
N MET A 1029 -101.19 25.97 11.55
CA MET A 1029 -100.15 26.05 10.50
C MET A 1029 -99.04 24.96 10.47
N ASN A 1030 -99.02 24.18 9.40
CA ASN A 1030 -97.80 23.66 8.80
C ASN A 1030 -97.89 23.87 7.27
N GLY A 1031 -96.80 24.27 6.61
CA GLY A 1031 -96.87 24.70 5.20
C GLY A 1031 -95.61 25.39 4.66
N SER A 1032 -94.47 24.71 4.69
CA SER A 1032 -93.33 25.09 3.85
C SER A 1032 -93.52 24.56 2.42
N GLY A 1033 -93.02 25.27 1.41
CA GLY A 1033 -93.15 24.90 0.00
C GLY A 1033 -91.92 25.26 -0.83
N GLY A 1034 -91.77 24.62 -1.99
CA GLY A 1034 -90.65 24.86 -2.92
C GLY A 1034 -90.03 23.57 -3.47
N GLY A 1035 -90.72 22.90 -4.39
CA GLY A 1035 -90.26 21.64 -4.99
C GLY A 1035 -90.78 21.44 -6.42
N ALA A 1036 -90.20 22.15 -7.39
CA ALA A 1036 -90.58 22.06 -8.81
C ALA A 1036 -89.38 22.17 -9.78
N ASP A 1037 -88.42 23.04 -9.51
CA ASP A 1037 -87.41 23.42 -10.51
C ASP A 1037 -86.34 22.36 -10.83
N THR A 1038 -86.16 21.34 -9.98
CA THR A 1038 -85.12 20.31 -10.17
C THR A 1038 -85.32 19.47 -11.43
N VAL A 1039 -86.57 19.22 -11.85
CA VAL A 1039 -86.89 18.49 -13.08
C VAL A 1039 -86.60 19.34 -14.32
N TYR A 1040 -86.94 20.63 -14.27
CA TYR A 1040 -86.70 21.58 -15.35
C TYR A 1040 -85.19 21.85 -15.54
N LEU A 1041 -84.46 22.05 -14.43
CA LEU A 1041 -83.01 22.19 -14.42
C LEU A 1041 -82.29 20.95 -14.98
N LYS A 1042 -82.72 19.74 -14.59
CA LYS A 1042 -82.18 18.48 -15.14
C LYS A 1042 -82.37 18.38 -16.65
N THR A 1043 -83.53 18.80 -17.15
CA THR A 1043 -83.85 18.78 -18.59
C THR A 1043 -82.95 19.76 -19.36
N ILE A 1044 -82.78 20.99 -18.87
CA ILE A 1044 -81.93 22.00 -19.51
C ILE A 1044 -80.44 21.61 -19.50
N LEU A 1045 -79.94 21.05 -18.39
CA LEU A 1045 -78.56 20.55 -18.31
C LEU A 1045 -78.31 19.39 -19.28
N LEU A 1046 -79.29 18.49 -19.46
CA LEU A 1046 -79.19 17.39 -20.42
C LEU A 1046 -79.19 17.92 -21.87
N GLN A 1047 -80.09 18.84 -22.20
CA GLN A 1047 -80.17 19.52 -23.50
C GLN A 1047 -78.84 20.22 -23.86
N PHE A 1048 -78.23 20.91 -22.90
CA PHE A 1048 -76.94 21.60 -23.06
C PHE A 1048 -75.79 20.63 -23.35
N LEU A 1049 -75.77 19.47 -22.71
CA LEU A 1049 -74.76 18.43 -22.95
C LEU A 1049 -74.98 17.71 -24.29
N GLU A 1050 -76.22 17.45 -24.68
CA GLU A 1050 -76.57 16.77 -25.94
C GLU A 1050 -76.27 17.63 -27.19
N GLN A 1051 -76.50 18.94 -27.12
CA GLN A 1051 -76.38 19.86 -28.25
C GLN A 1051 -74.92 20.12 -28.64
N LYS A 1052 -74.46 19.53 -29.76
CA LYS A 1052 -73.04 19.52 -30.17
C LYS A 1052 -72.50 20.82 -30.78
N ASP A 1053 -73.36 21.74 -31.19
CA ASP A 1053 -72.98 23.05 -31.75
C ASP A 1053 -72.63 24.03 -30.61
N GLY A 1054 -71.35 24.42 -30.50
CA GLY A 1054 -70.86 25.28 -29.41
C GLY A 1054 -71.38 26.71 -29.51
N ARG A 1055 -71.69 27.20 -30.72
CA ARG A 1055 -72.32 28.51 -30.94
C ARG A 1055 -73.74 28.56 -30.40
N LEU A 1056 -74.46 27.44 -30.41
CA LEU A 1056 -75.75 27.28 -29.75
C LEU A 1056 -75.62 27.05 -28.24
N ARG A 1057 -74.64 26.26 -27.76
CA ARG A 1057 -74.33 26.16 -26.32
C ARG A 1057 -74.03 27.53 -25.70
N ALA A 1058 -73.28 28.39 -26.39
CA ALA A 1058 -72.96 29.74 -25.92
C ALA A 1058 -74.21 30.62 -25.70
N GLN A 1059 -75.29 30.40 -26.46
CA GLN A 1059 -76.57 31.10 -26.28
C GLN A 1059 -77.37 30.60 -25.06
N LEU A 1060 -77.09 29.39 -24.58
CA LEU A 1060 -77.75 28.80 -23.39
C LEU A 1060 -77.06 29.18 -22.06
N VAL A 1061 -75.81 29.63 -22.08
CA VAL A 1061 -75.07 30.03 -20.86
C VAL A 1061 -75.82 31.12 -20.04
N PRO A 1062 -76.36 32.21 -20.62
CA PRO A 1062 -77.12 33.21 -19.86
C PRO A 1062 -78.51 32.74 -19.38
N VAL A 1063 -79.01 31.61 -19.91
CA VAL A 1063 -80.26 30.98 -19.44
C VAL A 1063 -79.96 30.10 -18.23
N LEU A 1064 -78.87 29.32 -18.28
CA LEU A 1064 -78.32 28.59 -17.14
C LEU A 1064 -77.93 29.55 -16.00
N GLY A 1065 -77.28 30.68 -16.31
CA GLY A 1065 -76.92 31.71 -15.33
C GLY A 1065 -78.13 32.27 -14.57
N LYS A 1066 -79.26 32.49 -15.26
CA LYS A 1066 -80.52 32.91 -14.61
C LYS A 1066 -81.18 31.82 -13.77
N LEU A 1067 -81.06 30.55 -14.15
CA LEU A 1067 -81.63 29.41 -13.40
C LEU A 1067 -80.79 29.06 -12.15
N LEU A 1068 -79.47 29.13 -12.26
CA LEU A 1068 -78.50 28.76 -11.22
C LEU A 1068 -77.99 29.95 -10.40
N LYS A 1069 -78.35 31.19 -10.77
CA LYS A 1069 -77.90 32.45 -10.15
C LYS A 1069 -76.38 32.65 -10.20
N PHE A 1070 -75.79 32.40 -11.38
CA PHE A 1070 -74.36 32.67 -11.61
C PHE A 1070 -74.06 34.17 -11.58
N ASP A 1071 -72.89 34.53 -11.05
CA ASP A 1071 -72.33 35.87 -11.19
C ASP A 1071 -71.73 36.09 -12.59
N LYS A 1072 -71.62 37.34 -13.04
CA LYS A 1072 -71.05 37.69 -14.36
C LYS A 1072 -69.65 37.11 -14.61
N SER A 1073 -68.85 36.98 -13.55
CA SER A 1073 -67.50 36.39 -13.64
C SER A 1073 -67.52 34.88 -13.89
N GLU A 1074 -68.65 34.22 -13.61
CA GLU A 1074 -68.88 32.79 -13.82
C GLU A 1074 -69.51 32.55 -15.19
N GLU A 1075 -70.45 33.39 -15.62
CA GLU A 1075 -70.97 33.41 -17.00
C GLU A 1075 -69.82 33.59 -18.02
N GLU A 1076 -68.85 34.47 -17.73
CA GLU A 1076 -67.63 34.61 -18.55
C GLU A 1076 -66.75 33.35 -18.56
N LYS A 1077 -66.55 32.68 -17.41
CA LYS A 1077 -65.76 31.44 -17.31
C LYS A 1077 -66.43 30.31 -18.10
N TRP A 1078 -67.73 30.14 -17.97
CA TRP A 1078 -68.51 29.16 -18.72
C TRP A 1078 -68.50 29.46 -20.22
N SER A 1079 -68.62 30.73 -20.63
CA SER A 1079 -68.52 31.12 -22.04
C SER A 1079 -67.15 30.78 -22.64
N LYS A 1080 -66.06 31.04 -21.91
CA LYS A 1080 -64.68 30.69 -22.31
C LYS A 1080 -64.46 29.17 -22.34
N ALA A 1081 -65.06 28.42 -21.41
CA ALA A 1081 -65.00 26.96 -21.40
C ALA A 1081 -65.74 26.32 -22.59
N VAL A 1082 -66.91 26.86 -22.98
CA VAL A 1082 -67.64 26.41 -24.17
C VAL A 1082 -66.84 26.70 -25.45
N GLN A 1083 -66.22 27.88 -25.57
CA GLN A 1083 -65.33 28.19 -26.70
C GLN A 1083 -64.12 27.25 -26.78
N HIS A 1084 -63.52 26.89 -25.63
CA HIS A 1084 -62.41 25.94 -25.60
C HIS A 1084 -62.78 24.50 -26.01
N LEU A 1085 -64.06 24.14 -25.99
CA LEU A 1085 -64.58 22.85 -26.46
C LEU A 1085 -64.79 22.79 -27.99
N GLU A 1086 -64.73 23.92 -28.71
CA GLU A 1086 -64.81 23.94 -30.18
C GLU A 1086 -63.43 23.84 -30.87
N VAL A 1087 -62.32 23.84 -30.12
CA VAL A 1087 -60.94 23.91 -30.65
C VAL A 1087 -60.15 22.60 -30.40
N ARG A 1088 -60.79 21.45 -30.67
CA ARG A 1088 -60.18 20.12 -30.66
C ARG A 1088 -60.82 19.18 -31.68
#